data_AF-A0A1P8WBT5-F1
#
_entry.id   AF-A0A1P8WBT5-F1
#
_cell.length_a   1.000
_cell.length_b   1.000
_cell.length_c   1.000
_cell.angle_alpha   90.00
_cell.angle_beta   90.00
_cell.angle_gamma   90.00
#
_symmetry.space_group_name_H-M   'P 1'
#
loop_
_entity.id
_entity.type
_entity.pdbx_description
1 polymer ?
#
loop_
_entity_poly.entity_id
_entity_poly.type
_entity_poly.pdbx_seq_one_letter_code
_entity_poly.pdbx_strand_id
1 'polypeptide(L)'
;MAKRRRTRSSSAKPSSVPPDTALPPFPADMTADSVERALLLGTDREQLRQLFSEDYLRQLQHLAQQANRVSTRGGLRVLILPGIMGSTLEADGNTIWIDPFDIARGRLTQLALTGSNDTVRSNGVFLPSYLELKLRLQIAGFQPEYFHFDWRQPVQIAGKRLADRIRAFSTDRQRVAIVAHSMGGLVARAALKLLSSNTDAVEQTVLLGTPNFGSFAPAQVMTGQYSTAEWVARLDFRHNLEDVVKDVFSTFTGLCQMLPAGSHANGVDYFDLASFPSQGPRPRAAVLRAAVDLQSSLIAGAIGEGDDARPLTMIAGVGVETVVGLLRERDKFGLIKSSAGDGTVPLAMAELPGAIHRYCQVSHGKLPTNGEVIRAVIDVLKTGRTERLDDRPDELLRHRLPPTSDLHRDALALRMAASATSVPVTTTEIRHMLEPFAAPGEADATTPSVGSTSTLALSKEPVVVGRKRTQRLDLRLAQGDITQAEGQAVMLGIFSDVRPGGAAVAIDQQIDGVLAEVIERRMYSANLGEVFVLPTPRRAIRADLLVLIGLGSFNEFTEETFRFAVENAMRTLLRCQVDNIVTVPIGGGTGLAKPAIVRALVQGLLAALKDAGSRPSLRELTICERDAATYEQLSHDVLQLAASPQLDDLEVTFDREILPEPPAVRTRSGHTLEFEGNRSYLIVRKVAGPDAASSNTTIDVSVLTSGRSATVLSAEQDIHNKQFEQLLDAIRKATSSGGRTGFNALTKVGEQAAELLLPKLIRDALEELRPMPLTLVNDAWSSRVPWEVVRLGDWSFGEDGNLSRRYSTDNISVAKWLRERRQAEQLRFLLVVDPTEDLEGAEREGRRIEGLIAKHKGMSLTRLWKSEATRERISAELESGEHDVLHYAGHAFFDPDNRSASGIVCAGHSVLSGRDLARLDSLPALCVFNACESGRVRSQRLPLKNPSRAEVKMQDLIDRNVSFAEAWLRGGIGNFVGTYWPVGDHAAAVFAETFYGVLLAQDPQVPPTIGSALAKAREQLYSESELDWANYIHYGEPAFRLKLSDRT
;
A
#
# COMPACT_ATOMS: atom_id res chain seq x y z
N MET A 1 -49.74 7.10 58.33
CA MET A 1 -49.99 7.47 56.92
C MET A 1 -48.85 8.32 56.41
N ALA A 2 -47.96 7.72 55.62
CA ALA A 2 -46.67 8.29 55.23
C ALA A 2 -46.76 9.02 53.87
N LYS A 3 -46.27 10.27 53.83
CA LYS A 3 -46.07 11.05 52.59
C LYS A 3 -44.75 10.66 51.93
N ARG A 4 -44.83 10.20 50.68
CA ARG A 4 -43.69 9.88 49.79
C ARG A 4 -42.86 11.13 49.47
N ARG A 5 -41.56 11.05 49.72
CA ARG A 5 -40.50 12.01 49.31
C ARG A 5 -39.81 11.46 48.06
N ARG A 6 -39.78 12.23 46.97
CA ARG A 6 -38.96 11.98 45.77
C ARG A 6 -37.60 12.65 45.97
N THR A 7 -36.52 11.89 45.89
CA THR A 7 -35.13 12.35 45.93
C THR A 7 -34.65 12.78 44.55
N ARG A 8 -33.97 13.94 44.48
CA ARG A 8 -33.23 14.46 43.31
C ARG A 8 -31.85 13.80 43.27
N SER A 9 -31.43 13.25 42.12
CA SER A 9 -30.06 12.78 41.89
C SER A 9 -29.15 13.93 41.47
N SER A 10 -28.03 14.08 42.14
CA SER A 10 -26.93 14.98 41.82
C SER A 10 -26.13 14.48 40.61
N SER A 11 -26.03 15.28 39.56
CA SER A 11 -25.12 15.06 38.43
C SER A 11 -23.68 15.39 38.84
N ALA A 12 -22.83 14.36 38.97
CA ALA A 12 -21.40 14.52 39.12
C ALA A 12 -20.78 14.97 37.78
N LYS A 13 -19.97 16.02 37.83
CA LYS A 13 -19.14 16.52 36.71
C LYS A 13 -18.08 15.47 36.35
N PRO A 14 -17.81 15.20 35.06
CA PRO A 14 -16.69 14.35 34.67
C PRO A 14 -15.35 15.04 34.98
N SER A 15 -14.44 14.28 35.58
CA SER A 15 -13.09 14.70 35.97
C SER A 15 -12.21 14.98 34.76
N SER A 16 -11.44 16.06 34.85
CA SER A 16 -10.42 16.55 33.92
C SER A 16 -9.36 15.51 33.55
N VAL A 17 -9.16 15.34 32.25
CA VAL A 17 -8.02 14.66 31.61
C VAL A 17 -6.74 15.46 31.89
N PRO A 18 -5.59 14.82 32.23
CA PRO A 18 -4.32 15.52 32.45
C PRO A 18 -3.76 16.10 31.13
N PRO A 19 -3.04 17.25 31.17
CA PRO A 19 -2.45 17.86 29.98
C PRO A 19 -1.10 17.22 29.61
N ASP A 20 -0.85 17.20 28.30
CA ASP A 20 0.44 17.09 27.57
C ASP A 20 1.40 15.91 27.82
N THR A 21 1.40 14.99 26.84
CA THR A 21 2.65 14.62 26.15
C THR A 21 2.54 15.09 24.71
N ALA A 22 3.21 16.20 24.40
CA ALA A 22 3.19 16.80 23.07
C ALA A 22 3.97 15.90 22.07
N LEU A 23 3.25 15.26 21.15
CA LEU A 23 3.80 14.86 19.86
C LEU A 23 4.20 16.14 19.09
N PRO A 24 5.26 16.12 18.26
CA PRO A 24 5.64 17.30 17.49
C PRO A 24 4.46 17.76 16.62
N PRO A 25 4.19 19.08 16.54
CA PRO A 25 3.10 19.61 15.74
C PRO A 25 3.29 19.23 14.27
N PHE A 26 2.17 18.98 13.56
CA PHE A 26 2.17 18.98 12.10
C PHE A 26 2.72 20.34 11.64
N PRO A 27 3.49 20.47 10.54
CA PRO A 27 4.11 21.74 10.16
C PRO A 27 3.09 22.75 9.57
N ALA A 28 1.84 22.74 10.03
CA ALA A 28 0.81 23.72 9.70
C ALA A 28 1.14 25.14 10.22
N ASP A 29 2.11 25.27 11.13
CA ASP A 29 2.59 26.56 11.63
C ASP A 29 3.67 27.20 10.74
N MET A 30 4.17 26.46 9.73
CA MET A 30 5.13 27.02 8.77
C MET A 30 4.41 27.87 7.73
N THR A 31 4.66 29.18 7.74
CA THR A 31 4.19 30.08 6.67
C THR A 31 4.84 29.72 5.34
N ALA A 32 4.18 30.04 4.22
CA ALA A 32 4.74 29.85 2.87
C ALA A 32 6.17 30.40 2.74
N ASP A 33 6.42 31.58 3.30
CA ASP A 33 7.74 32.24 3.30
C ASP A 33 8.79 31.48 4.11
N SER A 34 8.38 30.79 5.19
CA SER A 34 9.28 29.98 5.99
C SER A 34 9.69 28.70 5.25
N VAL A 35 8.75 28.04 4.58
CA VAL A 35 9.01 26.86 3.74
C VAL A 35 9.91 27.21 2.57
N GLU A 36 9.63 28.32 1.88
CA GLU A 36 10.47 28.80 0.78
C GLU A 36 11.89 29.14 1.24
N ARG A 37 12.05 29.80 2.40
CA ARG A 37 13.36 30.05 3.00
C ARG A 37 14.09 28.75 3.39
N ALA A 38 13.39 27.79 3.99
CA ALA A 38 13.98 26.52 4.37
C ALA A 38 14.45 25.71 3.14
N LEU A 39 13.67 25.72 2.04
CA LEU A 39 14.07 25.12 0.77
C LEU A 39 15.31 25.78 0.16
N LEU A 40 15.41 27.11 0.24
CA LEU A 40 16.56 27.86 -0.26
C LEU A 40 17.84 27.58 0.54
N LEU A 41 17.72 27.56 1.87
CA LEU A 41 18.85 27.39 2.78
C LEU A 41 19.21 25.93 3.04
N GLY A 42 18.36 24.99 2.63
CA GLY A 42 18.50 23.56 2.94
C GLY A 42 18.32 23.24 4.42
N THR A 43 17.60 24.08 5.18
CA THR A 43 17.32 23.91 6.61
C THR A 43 15.98 23.18 6.84
N ASP A 44 15.69 22.83 8.10
CA ASP A 44 14.39 22.27 8.53
C ASP A 44 13.93 21.03 7.74
N ARG A 45 14.90 20.25 7.25
CA ARG A 45 14.67 19.10 6.36
C ARG A 45 13.73 18.06 6.98
N GLU A 46 13.79 17.84 8.29
CA GLU A 46 12.88 16.93 9.00
C GLU A 46 11.41 17.41 8.98
N GLN A 47 11.16 18.73 9.05
CA GLN A 47 9.81 19.29 8.96
C GLN A 47 9.32 19.27 7.50
N LEU A 48 10.20 19.59 6.53
CA LEU A 48 9.87 19.55 5.10
C LEU A 48 9.58 18.13 4.60
N ARG A 49 10.23 17.10 5.17
CA ARG A 49 9.95 15.67 4.91
C ARG A 49 8.52 15.26 5.29
N GLN A 50 7.89 15.99 6.22
CA GLN A 50 6.49 15.75 6.56
C GLN A 50 5.57 16.30 5.46
N LEU A 51 5.91 17.42 4.82
CA LEU A 51 5.08 18.02 3.77
C LEU A 51 5.30 17.38 2.38
N PHE A 52 6.55 17.04 2.03
CA PHE A 52 6.95 16.62 0.68
C PHE A 52 7.69 15.26 0.69
N SER A 53 7.58 14.46 -0.37
CA SER A 53 8.41 13.25 -0.54
C SER A 53 9.88 13.64 -0.75
N GLU A 54 10.82 12.73 -0.48
CA GLU A 54 12.26 13.03 -0.59
C GLU A 54 12.69 13.45 -2.00
N ASP A 55 12.19 12.78 -3.03
CA ASP A 55 12.55 13.08 -4.42
C ASP A 55 11.97 14.43 -4.85
N TYR A 56 10.72 14.69 -4.48
CA TYR A 56 10.05 15.96 -4.78
C TYR A 56 10.64 17.12 -3.97
N LEU A 57 11.07 16.89 -2.73
CA LEU A 57 11.76 17.87 -1.91
C LEU A 57 13.06 18.32 -2.57
N ARG A 58 13.85 17.40 -3.13
CA ARG A 58 15.08 17.74 -3.87
C ARG A 58 14.78 18.57 -5.12
N GLN A 59 13.71 18.26 -5.84
CA GLN A 59 13.25 19.07 -6.96
C GLN A 59 12.84 20.47 -6.54
N LEU A 60 12.04 20.60 -5.47
CA LEU A 60 11.61 21.90 -4.94
C LEU A 60 12.79 22.73 -4.44
N GLN A 61 13.79 22.12 -3.81
CA GLN A 61 15.04 22.80 -3.43
C GLN A 61 15.77 23.36 -4.64
N HIS A 62 15.89 22.55 -5.70
CA HIS A 62 16.51 22.98 -6.94
C HIS A 62 15.72 24.11 -7.62
N LEU A 63 14.40 24.00 -7.71
CA LEU A 63 13.53 25.06 -8.24
C LEU A 63 13.62 26.34 -7.39
N ALA A 64 13.63 26.24 -6.07
CA ALA A 64 13.78 27.40 -5.18
C ALA A 64 15.12 28.11 -5.44
N GLN A 65 16.22 27.37 -5.50
CA GLN A 65 17.55 27.93 -5.79
C GLN A 65 17.59 28.63 -7.16
N GLN A 66 16.96 28.07 -8.18
CA GLN A 66 16.82 28.70 -9.49
C GLN A 66 15.97 29.97 -9.41
N ALA A 67 14.81 29.89 -8.75
CA ALA A 67 13.88 31.01 -8.57
C ALA A 67 14.54 32.20 -7.87
N ASN A 68 15.41 31.95 -6.89
CA ASN A 68 16.15 32.99 -6.16
C ASN A 68 17.24 33.69 -7.00
N ARG A 69 17.69 33.07 -8.10
CA ARG A 69 18.66 33.69 -9.03
C ARG A 69 17.98 34.62 -10.05
N VAL A 70 16.67 34.53 -10.21
CA VAL A 70 15.90 35.32 -11.17
C VAL A 70 15.35 36.55 -10.48
N SER A 71 15.66 37.74 -11.02
CA SER A 71 15.00 38.97 -10.56
C SER A 71 13.59 39.03 -11.15
N THR A 72 12.59 39.12 -10.28
CA THR A 72 11.18 39.31 -10.68
C THR A 72 10.79 40.79 -10.72
N ARG A 73 11.73 41.71 -10.43
CA ARG A 73 11.44 43.16 -10.34
C ARG A 73 10.96 43.68 -11.70
N GLY A 74 9.74 44.23 -11.72
CA GLY A 74 9.10 44.71 -12.95
C GLY A 74 8.40 43.63 -13.80
N GLY A 75 8.45 42.36 -13.38
CA GLY A 75 7.69 41.27 -14.00
C GLY A 75 6.18 41.38 -13.77
N LEU A 76 5.40 40.71 -14.62
CA LEU A 76 3.94 40.65 -14.50
C LEU A 76 3.55 39.94 -13.18
N ARG A 77 2.65 40.56 -12.41
CA ARG A 77 2.15 40.01 -11.15
C ARG A 77 1.14 38.90 -11.42
N VAL A 78 1.32 37.72 -10.85
CA VAL A 78 0.45 36.57 -11.08
C VAL A 78 -0.22 36.16 -9.78
N LEU A 79 -1.54 36.28 -9.69
CA LEU A 79 -2.31 35.82 -8.54
C LEU A 79 -2.69 34.35 -8.73
N ILE A 80 -2.18 33.49 -7.85
CA ILE A 80 -2.48 32.05 -7.82
C ILE A 80 -3.66 31.83 -6.88
N LEU A 81 -4.79 31.37 -7.42
CA LEU A 81 -6.01 31.11 -6.66
C LEU A 81 -6.21 29.60 -6.49
N PRO A 82 -6.26 29.10 -5.25
CA PRO A 82 -6.45 27.68 -5.00
C PRO A 82 -7.90 27.24 -5.21
N GLY A 83 -8.10 25.92 -5.26
CA GLY A 83 -9.42 25.27 -5.33
C GLY A 83 -10.11 25.17 -3.98
N ILE A 84 -11.25 24.49 -3.95
CA ILE A 84 -11.90 24.11 -2.69
C ILE A 84 -10.90 23.30 -1.84
N MET A 85 -10.83 23.59 -0.54
CA MET A 85 -9.87 22.98 0.39
C MET A 85 -8.38 23.27 0.10
N GLY A 86 -8.05 24.06 -0.91
CA GLY A 86 -6.68 24.42 -1.26
C GLY A 86 -6.11 25.64 -0.49
N SER A 87 -6.94 26.34 0.29
CA SER A 87 -6.49 27.35 1.27
C SER A 87 -6.47 26.76 2.68
N THR A 88 -5.47 27.06 3.48
CA THR A 88 -5.44 26.73 4.90
C THR A 88 -6.39 27.64 5.69
N LEU A 89 -7.05 27.10 6.71
CA LEU A 89 -7.99 27.82 7.57
C LEU A 89 -7.54 27.77 9.04
N GLU A 90 -7.72 28.89 9.73
CA GLU A 90 -7.44 29.05 11.16
C GLU A 90 -8.69 29.47 11.93
N ALA A 91 -8.78 29.07 13.20
CA ALA A 91 -9.77 29.53 14.16
C ALA A 91 -9.06 29.85 15.48
N ASP A 92 -9.39 30.99 16.07
CA ASP A 92 -8.85 31.42 17.38
C ASP A 92 -7.31 31.36 17.47
N GLY A 93 -6.63 31.63 16.35
CA GLY A 93 -5.15 31.64 16.25
C GLY A 93 -4.50 30.27 15.99
N ASN A 94 -5.27 29.19 15.80
CA ASN A 94 -4.75 27.87 15.47
C ASN A 94 -5.20 27.44 14.06
N THR A 95 -4.30 26.86 13.26
CA THR A 95 -4.64 26.29 11.96
C THR A 95 -5.50 25.04 12.16
N ILE A 96 -6.76 25.07 11.74
CA ILE A 96 -7.71 23.95 11.82
C ILE A 96 -7.84 23.19 10.48
N TRP A 97 -7.33 23.76 9.39
CA TRP A 97 -7.26 23.13 8.08
C TRP A 97 -5.93 23.48 7.39
N ILE A 98 -5.04 22.55 7.05
CA ILE A 98 -5.10 21.10 7.26
C ILE A 98 -4.25 20.77 8.50
N ASP A 99 -4.88 20.58 9.66
CA ASP A 99 -4.23 20.05 10.87
C ASP A 99 -4.83 18.67 11.22
N PRO A 100 -4.12 17.57 10.88
CA PRO A 100 -4.58 16.22 11.14
C PRO A 100 -4.81 15.90 12.62
N PHE A 101 -4.05 16.52 13.54
CA PHE A 101 -4.18 16.25 14.97
C PHE A 101 -5.43 16.89 15.55
N ASP A 102 -5.80 18.07 15.06
CA ASP A 102 -7.03 18.75 15.49
C ASP A 102 -8.27 18.12 14.85
N ILE A 103 -8.17 17.68 13.60
CA ILE A 103 -9.22 16.88 12.96
C ILE A 103 -9.44 15.56 13.73
N ALA A 104 -8.36 14.85 14.06
CA ALA A 104 -8.36 13.64 14.92
C ALA A 104 -9.11 13.84 16.24
N ARG A 105 -9.02 15.01 16.87
CA ARG A 105 -9.70 15.31 18.14
C ARG A 105 -11.19 15.67 17.99
N GLY A 106 -11.75 15.55 16.79
CA GLY A 106 -13.12 15.91 16.46
C GLY A 106 -13.39 17.41 16.37
N ARG A 107 -12.33 18.21 16.13
CA ARG A 107 -12.46 19.65 15.92
C ARG A 107 -12.90 20.00 14.50
N LEU A 108 -13.15 19.03 13.64
CA LEU A 108 -13.67 19.30 12.30
C LEU A 108 -15.06 19.96 12.32
N THR A 109 -15.85 19.70 13.37
CA THR A 109 -17.07 20.47 13.66
C THR A 109 -16.86 21.98 13.80
N GLN A 110 -15.66 22.45 14.13
CA GLN A 110 -15.31 23.88 14.15
C GLN A 110 -15.28 24.49 12.75
N LEU A 111 -15.16 23.70 11.69
CA LEU A 111 -15.29 24.20 10.32
C LEU A 111 -16.73 24.56 9.97
N ALA A 112 -17.74 24.11 10.73
CA ALA A 112 -19.13 24.44 10.44
C ALA A 112 -19.35 25.96 10.38
N LEU A 113 -19.99 26.42 9.31
CA LEU A 113 -20.27 27.85 9.13
C LEU A 113 -21.40 28.28 10.08
N THR A 114 -21.08 29.10 11.09
CA THR A 114 -22.03 29.51 12.15
C THR A 114 -22.65 30.90 11.93
N GLY A 115 -22.51 31.47 10.73
CA GLY A 115 -23.07 32.78 10.39
C GLY A 115 -22.30 33.93 11.02
N SER A 116 -22.97 34.85 11.71
CA SER A 116 -22.35 36.08 12.25
C SER A 116 -21.33 35.86 13.38
N ASN A 117 -21.27 34.65 13.94
CA ASN A 117 -20.35 34.29 15.02
C ASN A 117 -19.16 33.44 14.52
N ASP A 118 -18.96 33.32 13.20
CA ASP A 118 -17.88 32.53 12.62
C ASP A 118 -16.51 33.20 12.85
N THR A 119 -15.60 32.51 13.56
CA THR A 119 -14.25 33.01 13.88
C THR A 119 -13.20 32.52 12.88
N VAL A 120 -13.57 31.59 11.99
CA VAL A 120 -12.65 30.94 11.07
C VAL A 120 -12.24 31.86 9.92
N ARG A 121 -10.96 31.84 9.56
CA ARG A 121 -10.37 32.67 8.50
C ARG A 121 -9.36 31.88 7.69
N SER A 122 -9.11 32.28 6.43
CA SER A 122 -8.03 31.71 5.62
C SER A 122 -6.69 32.39 5.93
N ASN A 123 -5.61 31.62 6.10
CA ASN A 123 -4.28 32.15 6.44
C ASN A 123 -3.13 31.72 5.50
N GLY A 124 -3.41 30.93 4.46
CA GLY A 124 -2.40 30.42 3.54
C GLY A 124 -2.96 29.46 2.49
N VAL A 125 -2.08 28.73 1.82
CA VAL A 125 -2.43 27.72 0.80
C VAL A 125 -1.82 26.37 1.13
N PHE A 126 -2.41 25.31 0.58
CA PHE A 126 -1.84 23.97 0.68
C PHE A 126 -0.59 23.86 -0.23
N LEU A 127 0.57 24.14 0.35
CA LEU A 127 1.85 24.24 -0.36
C LEU A 127 2.21 23.01 -1.22
N PRO A 128 1.93 21.75 -0.82
CA PRO A 128 2.20 20.58 -1.67
C PRO A 128 1.63 20.66 -3.09
N SER A 129 0.50 21.37 -3.27
CA SER A 129 -0.16 21.50 -4.58
C SER A 129 0.19 22.77 -5.34
N TYR A 130 0.62 23.84 -4.67
CA TYR A 130 0.76 25.16 -5.31
C TYR A 130 2.20 25.69 -5.36
N LEU A 131 3.12 25.11 -4.59
CA LEU A 131 4.48 25.61 -4.47
C LEU A 131 5.29 25.47 -5.76
N GLU A 132 5.20 24.33 -6.45
CA GLU A 132 5.91 24.14 -7.71
C GLU A 132 5.47 25.13 -8.80
N LEU A 133 4.16 25.36 -8.93
CA LEU A 133 3.60 26.38 -9.83
C LEU A 133 4.19 27.76 -9.52
N LYS A 134 4.22 28.17 -8.24
CA LYS A 134 4.82 29.45 -7.82
C LYS A 134 6.30 29.53 -8.22
N LEU A 135 7.09 28.52 -7.87
CA LEU A 135 8.54 28.52 -8.15
C LEU A 135 8.83 28.58 -9.66
N ARG A 136 8.10 27.82 -10.48
CA ARG A 136 8.27 27.82 -11.94
C ARG A 136 7.83 29.13 -12.59
N LEU A 137 6.76 29.77 -12.09
CA LEU A 137 6.36 31.11 -12.53
C LEU A 137 7.44 32.14 -12.18
N GLN A 138 8.01 32.07 -10.99
CA GLN A 138 9.11 32.95 -10.59
C GLN A 138 10.35 32.76 -11.47
N ILE A 139 10.74 31.51 -11.76
CA ILE A 139 11.84 31.19 -12.70
C ILE A 139 11.55 31.78 -14.09
N ALA A 140 10.29 31.80 -14.52
CA ALA A 140 9.90 32.36 -15.80
C ALA A 140 9.91 33.90 -15.86
N GLY A 141 10.19 34.59 -14.74
CA GLY A 141 10.30 36.05 -14.63
C GLY A 141 9.04 36.75 -14.11
N PHE A 142 8.04 36.00 -13.65
CA PHE A 142 6.81 36.57 -13.09
C PHE A 142 6.95 36.92 -11.60
N GLN A 143 6.01 37.71 -11.06
CA GLN A 143 5.84 37.96 -9.63
C GLN A 143 4.63 37.18 -9.09
N PRO A 144 4.75 35.87 -8.82
CA PRO A 144 3.63 35.07 -8.35
C PRO A 144 3.32 35.30 -6.86
N GLU A 145 2.06 35.54 -6.54
CA GLU A 145 1.52 35.71 -5.18
C GLU A 145 0.29 34.81 -4.98
N TYR A 146 0.16 34.20 -3.82
CA TYR A 146 -1.02 33.42 -3.48
C TYR A 146 -2.19 34.34 -3.08
N PHE A 147 -3.38 34.06 -3.60
CA PHE A 147 -4.63 34.63 -3.12
C PHE A 147 -5.45 33.53 -2.46
N HIS A 148 -5.26 33.36 -1.15
CA HIS A 148 -6.03 32.41 -0.35
C HIS A 148 -7.37 33.01 0.10
N PHE A 149 -8.37 32.15 0.27
CA PHE A 149 -9.72 32.56 0.67
C PHE A 149 -10.42 31.46 1.46
N ASP A 150 -11.48 31.84 2.17
CA ASP A 150 -12.32 30.89 2.89
C ASP A 150 -13.30 30.22 1.92
N TRP A 151 -12.98 29.00 1.52
CA TRP A 151 -13.73 28.21 0.54
C TRP A 151 -15.08 27.69 1.06
N ARG A 152 -15.39 27.87 2.36
CA ARG A 152 -16.71 27.53 2.94
C ARG A 152 -17.77 28.58 2.62
N GLN A 153 -17.33 29.84 2.50
CA GLN A 153 -18.19 31.00 2.29
C GLN A 153 -18.67 31.14 0.83
N PRO A 154 -19.70 31.97 0.57
CA PRO A 154 -20.11 32.29 -0.80
C PRO A 154 -18.95 32.84 -1.64
N VAL A 155 -18.80 32.31 -2.86
CA VAL A 155 -17.75 32.67 -3.84
C VAL A 155 -17.69 34.19 -4.09
N GLN A 156 -18.84 34.87 -4.06
CA GLN A 156 -18.93 36.31 -4.27
C GLN A 156 -18.14 37.12 -3.23
N ILE A 157 -18.01 36.64 -1.99
CA ILE A 157 -17.25 37.31 -0.94
C ILE A 157 -15.77 37.30 -1.30
N ALA A 158 -15.23 36.14 -1.69
CA ALA A 158 -13.86 36.00 -2.16
C ALA A 158 -13.63 36.79 -3.46
N GLY A 159 -14.59 36.78 -4.39
CA GLY A 159 -14.53 37.53 -5.64
C GLY A 159 -14.44 39.04 -5.42
N LYS A 160 -15.24 39.58 -4.48
CA LYS A 160 -15.14 41.00 -4.10
C LYS A 160 -13.79 41.34 -3.50
N ARG A 161 -13.27 40.51 -2.58
CA ARG A 161 -11.93 40.69 -1.99
C ARG A 161 -10.83 40.66 -3.05
N LEU A 162 -10.94 39.79 -4.04
CA LEU A 162 -9.99 39.72 -5.15
C LEU A 162 -10.06 40.97 -6.01
N ALA A 163 -11.27 41.44 -6.35
CA ALA A 163 -11.45 42.66 -7.13
C ALA A 163 -10.86 43.88 -6.40
N ASP A 164 -11.10 44.03 -5.10
CA ASP A 164 -10.53 45.10 -4.28
C ASP A 164 -9.00 45.01 -4.22
N ARG A 165 -8.44 43.79 -4.13
CA ARG A 165 -6.99 43.57 -4.18
C ARG A 165 -6.39 43.95 -5.53
N ILE A 166 -7.07 43.64 -6.64
CA ILE A 166 -6.62 44.00 -7.99
C ILE A 166 -6.67 45.51 -8.21
N ARG A 167 -7.72 46.21 -7.76
CA ARG A 167 -7.82 47.68 -7.84
C ARG A 167 -6.69 48.38 -7.09
N ALA A 168 -6.26 47.82 -5.95
CA ALA A 168 -5.10 48.34 -5.22
C ALA A 168 -3.83 48.30 -6.09
N PHE A 169 -3.61 47.23 -6.86
CA PHE A 169 -2.47 47.13 -7.78
C PHE A 169 -2.59 48.04 -9.01
N SER A 170 -3.82 48.24 -9.52
CA SER A 170 -4.07 49.18 -10.62
C SER A 170 -3.68 50.62 -10.23
N THR A 171 -3.88 50.99 -8.96
CA THR A 171 -3.46 52.30 -8.41
C THR A 171 -1.94 52.48 -8.48
N ASP A 172 -1.19 51.39 -8.31
CA ASP A 172 0.28 51.34 -8.42
C ASP A 172 0.77 51.16 -9.87
N ARG A 173 -0.12 51.24 -10.87
CA ARG A 173 0.14 50.97 -12.30
C ARG A 173 0.76 49.60 -12.58
N GLN A 174 0.49 48.61 -11.73
CA GLN A 174 0.99 47.25 -11.91
C GLN A 174 0.02 46.40 -12.73
N ARG A 175 0.56 45.61 -13.66
CA ARG A 175 -0.18 44.68 -14.51
C ARG A 175 -0.34 43.36 -13.77
N VAL A 176 -1.52 42.74 -13.88
CA VAL A 176 -1.91 41.55 -13.11
C VAL A 176 -2.41 40.45 -14.05
N ALA A 177 -2.04 39.21 -13.79
CA ALA A 177 -2.65 38.02 -14.36
C ALA A 177 -3.15 37.10 -13.26
N ILE A 178 -4.10 36.23 -13.60
CA ILE A 178 -4.75 35.31 -12.66
C ILE A 178 -4.53 33.88 -13.15
N VAL A 179 -4.08 33.00 -12.26
CA VAL A 179 -4.03 31.55 -12.48
C VAL A 179 -4.87 30.89 -11.40
N ALA A 180 -5.98 30.28 -11.79
CA ALA A 180 -7.00 29.86 -10.84
C ALA A 180 -7.37 28.38 -11.01
N HIS A 181 -7.26 27.60 -9.93
CA HIS A 181 -7.58 26.17 -9.90
C HIS A 181 -8.99 25.92 -9.37
N SER A 182 -9.76 25.05 -10.03
CA SER A 182 -11.05 24.55 -9.52
C SER A 182 -11.98 25.69 -9.06
N MET A 183 -12.50 25.67 -7.83
CA MET A 183 -13.32 26.73 -7.23
C MET A 183 -12.69 28.14 -7.33
N GLY A 184 -11.36 28.25 -7.30
CA GLY A 184 -10.65 29.52 -7.47
C GLY A 184 -10.97 30.20 -8.80
N GLY A 185 -11.29 29.44 -9.85
CA GLY A 185 -11.72 30.00 -11.13
C GLY A 185 -13.09 30.67 -11.06
N LEU A 186 -14.00 30.16 -10.22
CA LEU A 186 -15.28 30.82 -9.95
C LEU A 186 -15.07 32.12 -9.18
N VAL A 187 -14.12 32.14 -8.23
CA VAL A 187 -13.70 33.36 -7.50
C VAL A 187 -13.13 34.40 -8.47
N ALA A 188 -12.24 33.97 -9.38
CA ALA A 188 -11.70 34.83 -10.43
C ALA A 188 -12.82 35.43 -11.29
N ARG A 189 -13.75 34.61 -11.79
CA ARG A 189 -14.88 35.08 -12.59
C ARG A 189 -15.81 36.03 -11.83
N ALA A 190 -16.07 35.77 -10.56
CA ALA A 190 -16.85 36.67 -9.71
C ALA A 190 -16.15 38.03 -9.51
N ALA A 191 -14.83 38.04 -9.39
CA ALA A 191 -14.06 39.28 -9.32
C ALA A 191 -14.07 40.05 -10.64
N LEU A 192 -13.87 39.36 -11.77
CA LEU A 192 -13.84 39.96 -13.10
C LEU A 192 -15.12 40.73 -13.42
N LYS A 193 -16.28 40.28 -12.93
CA LYS A 193 -17.56 41.01 -13.06
C LYS A 193 -17.63 42.35 -12.33
N LEU A 194 -16.82 42.52 -11.30
CA LEU A 194 -16.76 43.76 -10.54
C LEU A 194 -15.70 44.71 -11.10
N LEU A 195 -14.82 44.22 -11.98
CA LEU A 195 -13.70 44.98 -12.54
C LEU A 195 -14.08 45.54 -13.92
N SER A 196 -13.64 46.75 -14.21
CA SER A 196 -13.79 47.40 -15.53
C SER A 196 -12.52 47.20 -16.35
N SER A 197 -12.60 46.76 -17.62
CA SER A 197 -11.38 46.52 -18.42
C SER A 197 -10.61 47.81 -18.72
N ASN A 198 -11.31 48.94 -18.70
CA ASN A 198 -10.74 50.26 -18.98
C ASN A 198 -9.90 50.83 -17.83
N THR A 199 -10.07 50.32 -16.60
CA THR A 199 -9.39 50.86 -15.40
C THR A 199 -8.62 49.82 -14.60
N ASP A 200 -8.96 48.54 -14.73
CA ASP A 200 -8.38 47.47 -13.91
C ASP A 200 -7.41 46.60 -14.71
N ALA A 201 -6.17 46.52 -14.25
CA ALA A 201 -5.01 46.02 -15.01
C ALA A 201 -4.91 44.49 -15.10
N VAL A 202 -6.00 43.76 -15.32
CA VAL A 202 -5.96 42.30 -15.53
C VAL A 202 -5.70 41.99 -17.00
N GLU A 203 -4.48 41.54 -17.32
CA GLU A 203 -4.08 41.23 -18.68
C GLU A 203 -4.61 39.87 -19.17
N GLN A 204 -4.57 38.87 -18.30
CA GLN A 204 -4.93 37.49 -18.66
C GLN A 204 -5.45 36.68 -17.47
N THR A 205 -6.34 35.75 -17.75
CA THR A 205 -6.83 34.77 -16.79
C THR A 205 -6.69 33.35 -17.33
N VAL A 206 -6.02 32.48 -16.57
CA VAL A 206 -5.90 31.05 -16.86
C VAL A 206 -6.66 30.26 -15.82
N LEU A 207 -7.65 29.49 -16.28
CA LEU A 207 -8.48 28.62 -15.46
C LEU A 207 -7.97 27.17 -15.60
N LEU A 208 -7.78 26.47 -14.49
CA LEU A 208 -7.38 25.08 -14.44
C LEU A 208 -8.53 24.27 -13.85
N GLY A 209 -9.18 23.42 -14.65
CA GLY A 209 -10.25 22.52 -14.20
C GLY A 209 -11.43 23.23 -13.51
N THR A 210 -11.75 24.48 -13.86
CA THR A 210 -12.82 25.24 -13.18
C THR A 210 -14.21 24.67 -13.48
N PRO A 211 -15.04 24.36 -12.46
CA PRO A 211 -16.41 23.88 -12.64
C PRO A 211 -17.36 25.03 -13.01
N ASN A 212 -17.21 25.56 -14.23
CA ASN A 212 -17.90 26.76 -14.71
C ASN A 212 -19.42 26.65 -14.67
N PHE A 213 -19.97 25.44 -14.86
CA PHE A 213 -21.40 25.12 -14.77
C PHE A 213 -21.72 24.12 -13.64
N GLY A 214 -20.80 23.99 -12.67
CA GLY A 214 -20.90 23.07 -11.54
C GLY A 214 -20.18 21.73 -11.75
N SER A 215 -20.39 20.80 -10.82
CA SER A 215 -19.97 19.40 -10.91
C SER A 215 -20.89 18.52 -10.07
N PHE A 216 -20.85 17.20 -10.25
CA PHE A 216 -21.65 16.28 -9.44
C PHE A 216 -20.98 15.92 -8.10
N ALA A 217 -19.74 16.38 -7.85
CA ALA A 217 -19.02 16.11 -6.61
C ALA A 217 -19.72 16.68 -5.36
N PRO A 218 -20.20 17.94 -5.33
CA PRO A 218 -20.96 18.46 -4.18
C PRO A 218 -22.23 17.66 -3.85
N ALA A 219 -22.95 17.19 -4.88
CA ALA A 219 -24.16 16.38 -4.68
C ALA A 219 -23.81 15.03 -4.04
N GLN A 220 -22.75 14.37 -4.50
CA GLN A 220 -22.26 13.13 -3.91
C GLN A 220 -21.76 13.34 -2.46
N VAL A 221 -21.08 14.46 -2.18
CA VAL A 221 -20.61 14.78 -0.81
C VAL A 221 -21.81 14.96 0.13
N MET A 222 -22.85 15.65 -0.34
CA MET A 222 -24.07 15.91 0.44
C MET A 222 -24.88 14.65 0.74
N THR A 223 -24.83 13.64 -0.14
CA THR A 223 -25.53 12.35 0.06
C THR A 223 -24.65 11.25 0.67
N GLY A 224 -23.40 11.56 1.01
CA GLY A 224 -22.45 10.57 1.54
C GLY A 224 -21.98 9.52 0.52
N GLN A 225 -22.16 9.77 -0.78
CA GLN A 225 -21.77 8.88 -1.89
C GLN A 225 -20.44 9.27 -2.54
N TYR A 226 -19.76 10.31 -2.04
CA TYR A 226 -18.46 10.73 -2.55
C TYR A 226 -17.33 10.12 -1.72
N SER A 227 -16.35 9.53 -2.39
CA SER A 227 -15.20 8.86 -1.75
C SER A 227 -14.41 9.75 -0.79
N THR A 228 -14.45 11.09 -0.94
CA THR A 228 -13.81 12.01 0.00
C THR A 228 -14.71 12.50 1.14
N ALA A 229 -16.01 12.22 1.14
CA ALA A 229 -16.83 12.48 2.34
C ALA A 229 -16.49 11.45 3.43
N GLU A 230 -16.26 10.19 3.02
CA GLU A 230 -15.75 9.09 3.87
C GLU A 230 -14.46 9.46 4.63
N TRP A 231 -13.66 10.37 4.07
CA TRP A 231 -12.39 10.86 4.62
C TRP A 231 -12.53 11.71 5.89
N VAL A 232 -13.58 12.54 5.99
CA VAL A 232 -13.78 13.36 7.20
C VAL A 232 -14.28 12.53 8.37
N ALA A 233 -15.18 11.60 8.09
CA ALA A 233 -15.70 10.66 9.08
C ALA A 233 -14.59 9.79 9.69
N ARG A 234 -13.56 9.48 8.91
CA ARG A 234 -12.40 8.66 9.34
C ARG A 234 -11.41 9.41 10.22
N LEU A 235 -11.36 10.74 10.11
CA LEU A 235 -10.47 11.57 10.92
C LEU A 235 -11.19 12.17 12.13
N ASP A 236 -12.51 12.34 12.12
CA ASP A 236 -13.24 12.79 13.31
C ASP A 236 -13.56 11.59 14.23
N PHE A 237 -12.71 11.31 15.22
CA PHE A 237 -12.92 10.21 16.17
C PHE A 237 -14.16 10.39 17.09
N ARG A 238 -14.91 11.49 16.95
CA ARG A 238 -16.12 11.77 17.74
C ARG A 238 -17.42 11.72 16.95
N HIS A 239 -17.39 11.94 15.63
CA HIS A 239 -18.60 12.07 14.80
C HIS A 239 -18.53 11.13 13.59
N ASN A 240 -19.64 10.47 13.27
CA ASN A 240 -19.71 9.60 12.09
C ASN A 240 -19.90 10.42 10.79
N LEU A 241 -19.82 9.74 9.64
CA LEU A 241 -19.95 10.36 8.32
C LEU A 241 -21.23 11.16 8.13
N GLU A 242 -22.34 10.63 8.61
CA GLU A 242 -23.63 11.28 8.49
C GLU A 242 -23.69 12.56 9.32
N ASP A 243 -23.15 12.54 10.54
CA ASP A 243 -23.05 13.69 11.43
C ASP A 243 -22.17 14.80 10.85
N VAL A 244 -21.01 14.45 10.31
CA VAL A 244 -20.11 15.39 9.63
C VAL A 244 -20.78 16.06 8.44
N VAL A 245 -21.36 15.26 7.53
CA VAL A 245 -21.97 15.80 6.30
C VAL A 245 -23.14 16.71 6.69
N LYS A 246 -23.94 16.28 7.66
CA LYS A 246 -25.11 17.02 8.16
C LYS A 246 -24.76 18.28 8.94
N ASP A 247 -23.74 18.26 9.79
CA ASP A 247 -23.45 19.36 10.72
C ASP A 247 -22.37 20.31 10.21
N VAL A 248 -21.51 19.86 9.29
CA VAL A 248 -20.39 20.64 8.75
C VAL A 248 -20.59 20.94 7.26
N PHE A 249 -20.55 19.94 6.38
CA PHE A 249 -20.57 20.19 4.93
C PHE A 249 -21.87 20.80 4.42
N SER A 250 -23.00 20.46 5.03
CA SER A 250 -24.31 21.06 4.71
C SER A 250 -24.38 22.56 5.01
N THR A 251 -23.39 23.12 5.74
CA THR A 251 -23.29 24.55 6.06
C THR A 251 -22.52 25.36 5.02
N PHE A 252 -21.78 24.70 4.12
CA PHE A 252 -20.86 25.36 3.20
C PHE A 252 -21.57 25.88 1.96
N THR A 253 -21.91 27.17 1.97
CA THR A 253 -22.52 27.81 0.79
C THR A 253 -21.62 27.73 -0.44
N GLY A 254 -20.30 27.86 -0.28
CA GLY A 254 -19.34 27.75 -1.38
C GLY A 254 -19.36 26.38 -2.06
N LEU A 255 -19.58 25.31 -1.29
CA LEU A 255 -19.72 23.94 -1.82
C LEU A 255 -21.02 23.77 -2.62
N CYS A 256 -22.16 24.21 -2.07
CA CYS A 256 -23.46 24.17 -2.76
C CYS A 256 -23.48 25.00 -4.05
N GLN A 257 -22.72 26.08 -4.11
CA GLN A 257 -22.62 26.94 -5.30
C GLN A 257 -21.95 26.27 -6.50
N MET A 258 -21.32 25.11 -6.30
CA MET A 258 -20.74 24.28 -7.35
C MET A 258 -21.66 23.13 -7.80
N LEU A 259 -22.92 23.08 -7.35
CA LEU A 259 -23.89 22.11 -7.86
C LEU A 259 -24.21 22.38 -9.35
N PRO A 260 -24.56 21.35 -10.13
CA PRO A 260 -24.90 21.50 -11.55
C PRO A 260 -26.12 22.41 -11.73
N ALA A 261 -26.04 23.32 -12.70
CA ALA A 261 -27.12 24.27 -13.00
C ALA A 261 -27.55 24.22 -14.48
N GLY A 262 -28.80 24.62 -14.74
CA GLY A 262 -29.33 24.78 -16.09
C GLY A 262 -29.38 23.49 -16.90
N SER A 263 -29.07 23.57 -18.19
CA SER A 263 -29.08 22.41 -19.11
C SER A 263 -28.08 21.32 -18.75
N HIS A 264 -27.05 21.63 -17.96
CA HIS A 264 -26.03 20.67 -17.50
C HIS A 264 -26.50 19.81 -16.32
N ALA A 265 -27.65 20.12 -15.73
CA ALA A 265 -28.21 19.38 -14.61
C ALA A 265 -29.02 18.13 -15.01
N ASN A 266 -29.00 17.75 -16.29
CA ASN A 266 -29.68 16.55 -16.83
C ASN A 266 -31.17 16.44 -16.43
N GLY A 267 -31.86 17.58 -16.31
CA GLY A 267 -33.28 17.65 -15.96
C GLY A 267 -33.60 17.56 -14.46
N VAL A 268 -32.59 17.52 -13.58
CA VAL A 268 -32.75 17.52 -12.12
C VAL A 268 -32.39 18.90 -11.57
N ASP A 269 -33.27 19.51 -10.77
CA ASP A 269 -32.94 20.75 -10.06
C ASP A 269 -32.21 20.43 -8.75
N TYR A 270 -30.87 20.45 -8.78
CA TYR A 270 -30.05 20.21 -7.58
C TYR A 270 -30.08 21.36 -6.55
N PHE A 271 -30.78 22.47 -6.84
CA PHE A 271 -31.04 23.53 -5.85
C PHE A 271 -32.40 23.37 -5.15
N ASP A 272 -33.24 22.46 -5.63
CA ASP A 272 -34.43 22.00 -4.90
C ASP A 272 -34.06 20.86 -3.95
N LEU A 273 -34.36 21.03 -2.66
CA LEU A 273 -34.17 19.99 -1.66
C LEU A 273 -34.97 18.73 -1.99
N ALA A 274 -36.11 18.86 -2.67
CA ALA A 274 -36.95 17.72 -3.07
C ALA A 274 -36.26 16.79 -4.08
N SER A 275 -35.23 17.26 -4.79
CA SER A 275 -34.45 16.46 -5.75
C SER A 275 -33.49 15.49 -5.08
N PHE A 276 -33.15 15.69 -3.80
CA PHE A 276 -32.28 14.80 -3.03
C PHE A 276 -33.06 13.61 -2.44
N PRO A 277 -32.38 12.46 -2.17
CA PRO A 277 -32.93 11.35 -1.39
C PRO A 277 -33.62 11.79 -0.10
N SER A 278 -34.74 11.13 0.26
CA SER A 278 -35.47 11.45 1.49
C SER A 278 -34.82 10.90 2.75
N GLN A 279 -33.97 9.88 2.60
CA GLN A 279 -33.19 9.22 3.66
C GLN A 279 -31.70 9.57 3.53
N GLY A 280 -31.02 9.74 4.67
CA GLY A 280 -29.59 10.06 4.74
C GLY A 280 -29.28 11.57 4.80
N PRO A 281 -27.99 11.95 4.77
CA PRO A 281 -27.58 13.34 4.81
C PRO A 281 -28.02 14.08 3.54
N ARG A 282 -28.34 15.37 3.69
CA ARG A 282 -28.78 16.24 2.59
C ARG A 282 -28.46 17.72 2.88
N PRO A 283 -28.40 18.58 1.86
CA PRO A 283 -28.11 20.00 2.05
C PRO A 283 -29.16 20.72 2.89
N ARG A 284 -28.80 21.86 3.50
CA ARG A 284 -29.76 22.74 4.17
C ARG A 284 -30.52 23.58 3.15
N ALA A 285 -31.86 23.60 3.22
CA ALA A 285 -32.70 24.38 2.30
C ALA A 285 -32.31 25.87 2.21
N ALA A 286 -31.91 26.48 3.33
CA ALA A 286 -31.45 27.87 3.34
C ALA A 286 -30.13 28.06 2.56
N VAL A 287 -29.22 27.10 2.63
CA VAL A 287 -27.93 27.13 1.92
C VAL A 287 -28.13 26.89 0.42
N LEU A 288 -29.00 25.96 0.02
CA LEU A 288 -29.35 25.75 -1.38
C LEU A 288 -29.97 27.01 -2.00
N ARG A 289 -30.93 27.65 -1.32
CA ARG A 289 -31.53 28.90 -1.79
C ARG A 289 -30.49 30.02 -1.97
N ALA A 290 -29.52 30.13 -1.06
CA ALA A 290 -28.44 31.10 -1.17
C ALA A 290 -27.40 30.75 -2.27
N ALA A 291 -27.36 29.51 -2.74
CA ALA A 291 -26.41 29.05 -3.74
C ALA A 291 -26.86 29.33 -5.19
N VAL A 292 -28.18 29.42 -5.44
CA VAL A 292 -28.79 29.65 -6.77
C VAL A 292 -28.29 30.95 -7.43
N ASP A 293 -28.09 32.00 -6.62
CA ASP A 293 -27.76 33.34 -7.10
C ASP A 293 -26.39 33.40 -7.79
N LEU A 294 -25.42 32.56 -7.38
CA LEU A 294 -24.09 32.57 -8.01
C LEU A 294 -24.17 32.11 -9.47
N GLN A 295 -24.73 30.94 -9.71
CA GLN A 295 -24.77 30.33 -11.05
C GLN A 295 -25.52 31.24 -12.02
N SER A 296 -26.69 31.74 -11.61
CA SER A 296 -27.47 32.73 -12.38
C SER A 296 -26.64 33.99 -12.67
N SER A 297 -25.92 34.50 -11.67
CA SER A 297 -25.07 35.68 -11.86
C SER A 297 -23.86 35.40 -12.75
N LEU A 298 -23.22 34.23 -12.70
CA LEU A 298 -22.01 33.91 -13.46
C LEU A 298 -22.30 33.50 -14.91
N ILE A 299 -23.45 32.88 -15.16
CA ILE A 299 -23.91 32.46 -16.50
C ILE A 299 -24.42 33.65 -17.31
N ALA A 300 -25.17 34.57 -16.69
CA ALA A 300 -25.76 35.73 -17.38
C ALA A 300 -24.74 36.78 -17.86
N GLY A 301 -23.47 36.66 -17.49
CA GLY A 301 -22.40 37.49 -18.05
C GLY A 301 -21.48 36.64 -18.91
N ALA A 302 -21.85 36.41 -20.17
CA ALA A 302 -20.95 35.84 -21.15
C ALA A 302 -19.66 36.66 -21.18
N ILE A 303 -18.53 36.01 -20.99
CA ILE A 303 -17.22 36.66 -21.07
C ILE A 303 -16.97 36.91 -22.56
N GLY A 304 -16.86 38.18 -22.96
CA GLY A 304 -16.39 38.54 -24.29
C GLY A 304 -17.42 39.11 -25.27
N GLU A 305 -18.57 39.61 -24.85
CA GLU A 305 -19.38 40.49 -25.71
C GLU A 305 -19.10 41.96 -25.41
N GLY A 306 -18.55 42.69 -26.40
CA GLY A 306 -18.27 44.13 -26.35
C GLY A 306 -16.82 44.51 -26.05
N ASP A 307 -16.56 45.82 -25.89
CA ASP A 307 -15.23 46.43 -25.71
C ASP A 307 -14.53 46.05 -24.38
N ASP A 308 -15.18 45.29 -23.49
CA ASP A 308 -14.68 44.87 -22.17
C ASP A 308 -14.09 43.43 -22.15
N ALA A 309 -13.91 42.79 -23.31
CA ALA A 309 -13.47 41.40 -23.44
C ALA A 309 -12.00 41.18 -22.97
N ARG A 310 -11.81 40.36 -21.93
CA ARG A 310 -10.47 39.99 -21.42
C ARG A 310 -10.08 38.59 -21.89
N PRO A 311 -8.81 38.34 -22.28
CA PRO A 311 -8.35 37.01 -22.67
C PRO A 311 -8.47 36.01 -21.51
N LEU A 312 -9.27 34.95 -21.73
CA LEU A 312 -9.46 33.87 -20.78
C LEU A 312 -9.13 32.54 -21.44
N THR A 313 -8.20 31.81 -20.84
CA THR A 313 -7.82 30.45 -21.26
C THR A 313 -8.30 29.44 -20.24
N MET A 314 -9.00 28.40 -20.69
CA MET A 314 -9.46 27.29 -19.87
C MET A 314 -8.67 26.04 -20.23
N ILE A 315 -7.89 25.54 -19.27
CA ILE A 315 -7.19 24.26 -19.36
C ILE A 315 -8.03 23.21 -18.63
N ALA A 316 -8.63 22.28 -19.39
CA ALA A 316 -9.48 21.21 -18.88
C ALA A 316 -8.76 19.87 -18.88
N GLY A 317 -8.85 19.14 -17.78
CA GLY A 317 -8.46 17.73 -17.73
C GLY A 317 -9.51 16.84 -18.39
N VAL A 318 -9.08 15.82 -19.12
CA VAL A 318 -9.93 14.85 -19.81
C VAL A 318 -9.36 13.44 -19.70
N GLY A 319 -10.13 12.40 -20.02
CA GLY A 319 -9.64 11.02 -20.01
C GLY A 319 -9.57 10.39 -18.62
N VAL A 320 -10.17 11.02 -17.60
CA VAL A 320 -10.27 10.49 -16.24
C VAL A 320 -11.74 10.16 -15.95
N GLU A 321 -12.02 9.00 -15.34
CA GLU A 321 -13.38 8.60 -15.00
C GLU A 321 -14.04 9.65 -14.10
N THR A 322 -15.09 10.29 -14.60
CA THR A 322 -15.76 11.42 -13.97
C THR A 322 -17.26 11.15 -13.94
N VAL A 323 -17.92 11.47 -12.82
CA VAL A 323 -19.39 11.42 -12.76
C VAL A 323 -19.93 12.55 -13.63
N VAL A 324 -20.64 12.20 -14.71
CA VAL A 324 -21.24 13.12 -15.69
C VAL A 324 -22.77 13.22 -15.58
N GLY A 325 -23.36 12.48 -14.65
CA GLY A 325 -24.79 12.56 -14.34
C GLY A 325 -25.16 11.81 -13.07
N LEU A 326 -26.28 12.18 -12.46
CA LEU A 326 -26.93 11.43 -11.39
C LEU A 326 -28.35 11.06 -11.84
N LEU A 327 -28.71 9.78 -11.71
CA LEU A 327 -30.06 9.28 -11.95
C LEU A 327 -30.74 9.03 -10.60
N ARG A 328 -31.95 9.56 -10.41
CA ARG A 328 -32.73 9.25 -9.21
C ARG A 328 -33.52 7.96 -9.43
N GLU A 329 -33.18 6.91 -8.71
CA GLU A 329 -33.90 5.62 -8.72
C GLU A 329 -34.21 5.15 -7.30
N ARG A 330 -35.47 4.80 -7.02
CA ARG A 330 -35.93 4.23 -5.73
C ARG A 330 -35.41 5.00 -4.49
N ASP A 331 -35.47 6.33 -4.57
CA ASP A 331 -35.02 7.28 -3.54
C ASP A 331 -33.51 7.27 -3.22
N LYS A 332 -32.67 6.90 -4.20
CA LYS A 332 -31.21 7.07 -4.17
C LYS A 332 -30.70 7.68 -5.47
N PHE A 333 -29.50 8.27 -5.45
CA PHE A 333 -28.80 8.60 -6.68
C PHE A 333 -27.98 7.40 -7.16
N GLY A 334 -28.14 7.05 -8.44
CA GLY A 334 -27.21 6.23 -9.22
C GLY A 334 -26.28 7.15 -10.04
N LEU A 335 -25.04 6.71 -10.26
CA LEU A 335 -24.00 7.50 -10.91
C LEU A 335 -23.89 7.15 -12.40
N ILE A 336 -23.87 8.16 -13.27
CA ILE A 336 -23.45 8.01 -14.66
C ILE A 336 -22.01 8.47 -14.76
N LYS A 337 -21.11 7.59 -15.20
CA LYS A 337 -19.69 7.89 -15.32
C LYS A 337 -19.24 7.90 -16.78
N SER A 338 -18.28 8.75 -17.08
CA SER A 338 -17.63 8.85 -18.39
C SER A 338 -16.19 9.34 -18.23
N SER A 339 -15.33 9.04 -19.21
CA SER A 339 -13.97 9.61 -19.27
C SER A 339 -13.93 11.07 -19.73
N ALA A 340 -15.08 11.68 -20.04
CA ALA A 340 -15.22 13.09 -20.42
C ALA A 340 -15.14 14.01 -19.19
N GLY A 341 -13.97 14.04 -18.54
CA GLY A 341 -13.67 14.95 -17.43
C GLY A 341 -12.33 14.62 -16.77
N ASP A 342 -12.03 15.34 -15.69
CA ASP A 342 -10.76 15.28 -14.95
C ASP A 342 -10.83 14.47 -13.64
N GLY A 343 -11.92 13.75 -13.42
CA GLY A 343 -12.22 12.99 -12.21
C GLY A 343 -13.13 13.72 -11.22
N THR A 344 -13.20 15.05 -11.30
CA THR A 344 -14.10 15.87 -10.46
C THR A 344 -15.10 16.67 -11.30
N VAL A 345 -14.62 17.32 -12.36
CA VAL A 345 -15.39 18.24 -13.20
C VAL A 345 -15.64 17.59 -14.56
N PRO A 346 -16.90 17.34 -14.94
CA PRO A 346 -17.25 16.94 -16.29
C PRO A 346 -16.75 17.96 -17.32
N LEU A 347 -16.26 17.48 -18.46
CA LEU A 347 -15.77 18.34 -19.54
C LEU A 347 -16.83 19.37 -19.97
N ALA A 348 -18.07 18.94 -20.13
CA ALA A 348 -19.21 19.80 -20.48
C ALA A 348 -19.48 20.91 -19.44
N MET A 349 -19.04 20.73 -18.19
CA MET A 349 -19.18 21.74 -17.14
C MET A 349 -17.92 22.59 -16.96
N ALA A 350 -16.79 22.15 -17.51
CA ALA A 350 -15.53 22.86 -17.55
C ALA A 350 -15.47 23.87 -18.72
N GLU A 351 -16.00 23.50 -19.89
CA GLU A 351 -15.94 24.30 -21.12
C GLU A 351 -16.79 25.57 -21.04
N LEU A 352 -16.14 26.72 -20.91
CA LEU A 352 -16.81 28.02 -20.87
C LEU A 352 -16.92 28.67 -22.26
N PRO A 353 -18.12 29.01 -22.75
CA PRO A 353 -18.27 29.75 -24.01
C PRO A 353 -17.51 31.08 -24.00
N GLY A 354 -16.83 31.39 -25.11
CA GLY A 354 -16.01 32.60 -25.25
C GLY A 354 -14.58 32.49 -24.71
N ALA A 355 -14.23 31.39 -24.03
CA ALA A 355 -12.87 31.09 -23.59
C ALA A 355 -12.05 30.37 -24.67
N ILE A 356 -10.73 30.46 -24.58
CA ILE A 356 -9.80 29.60 -25.34
C ILE A 356 -9.65 28.29 -24.57
N HIS A 357 -10.05 27.16 -25.15
CA HIS A 357 -9.93 25.85 -24.51
C HIS A 357 -8.64 25.12 -24.90
N ARG A 358 -8.05 24.47 -23.90
CA ARG A 358 -6.92 23.56 -24.02
C ARG A 358 -7.18 22.33 -23.16
N TYR A 359 -6.80 21.16 -23.66
CA TYR A 359 -7.13 19.88 -23.06
C TYR A 359 -5.88 19.08 -22.73
N CYS A 360 -5.93 18.33 -21.64
CA CYS A 360 -4.82 17.48 -21.20
C CYS A 360 -5.34 16.24 -20.48
N GLN A 361 -4.63 15.12 -20.57
CA GLN A 361 -4.98 13.89 -19.84
C GLN A 361 -4.40 13.90 -18.42
N VAL A 362 -4.90 14.82 -17.59
CA VAL A 362 -4.44 15.05 -16.22
C VAL A 362 -5.64 15.06 -15.28
N SER A 363 -5.51 14.41 -14.12
CA SER A 363 -6.55 14.43 -13.08
C SER A 363 -6.63 15.79 -12.38
N HIS A 364 -7.82 16.11 -11.86
CA HIS A 364 -8.17 17.42 -11.33
C HIS A 364 -7.11 17.99 -10.37
N GLY A 365 -6.81 17.30 -9.27
CA GLY A 365 -5.86 17.77 -8.27
C GLY A 365 -4.41 17.88 -8.76
N LYS A 366 -4.02 17.21 -9.86
CA LYS A 366 -2.66 17.24 -10.44
C LYS A 366 -2.46 18.37 -11.46
N LEU A 367 -3.51 19.10 -11.85
CA LEU A 367 -3.40 20.22 -12.80
C LEU A 367 -2.39 21.30 -12.36
N PRO A 368 -2.33 21.73 -11.08
CA PRO A 368 -1.38 22.76 -10.65
C PRO A 368 0.07 22.29 -10.49
N THR A 369 0.31 20.97 -10.46
CA THR A 369 1.65 20.37 -10.26
C THR A 369 2.20 19.71 -11.51
N ASN A 370 1.38 19.51 -12.55
CA ASN A 370 1.83 18.92 -13.79
C ASN A 370 2.76 19.85 -14.58
N GLY A 371 3.98 19.39 -14.87
CA GLY A 371 5.02 20.18 -15.55
C GLY A 371 4.62 20.73 -16.93
N GLU A 372 3.86 19.99 -17.74
CA GLU A 372 3.39 20.45 -19.06
C GLU A 372 2.27 21.48 -18.91
N VAL A 373 1.34 21.29 -17.98
CA VAL A 373 0.30 22.30 -17.67
C VAL A 373 0.95 23.60 -17.20
N ILE A 374 1.95 23.54 -16.31
CA ILE A 374 2.66 24.74 -15.84
C ILE A 374 3.40 25.44 -16.99
N ARG A 375 4.04 24.69 -17.90
CA ARG A 375 4.68 25.25 -19.11
C ARG A 375 3.64 25.91 -20.02
N ALA A 376 2.48 25.30 -20.19
CA ALA A 376 1.37 25.87 -20.95
C ALA A 376 0.83 27.16 -20.32
N VAL A 377 0.70 27.21 -18.98
CA VAL A 377 0.36 28.44 -18.25
C VAL A 377 1.40 29.53 -18.51
N ILE A 378 2.69 29.20 -18.45
CA ILE A 378 3.77 30.16 -18.74
C ILE A 378 3.68 30.69 -20.18
N ASP A 379 3.44 29.81 -21.17
CA ASP A 379 3.30 30.21 -22.57
C ASP A 379 2.12 31.18 -22.76
N VAL A 380 0.98 30.88 -22.14
CA VAL A 380 -0.20 31.75 -22.16
C VAL A 380 0.14 33.09 -21.53
N LEU A 381 0.70 33.12 -20.32
CA LEU A 381 1.09 34.34 -19.61
C LEU A 381 2.11 35.20 -20.36
N LYS A 382 2.99 34.60 -21.18
CA LYS A 382 3.98 35.34 -21.98
C LYS A 382 3.47 35.78 -23.34
N THR A 383 2.64 34.97 -23.99
CA THR A 383 2.36 35.11 -25.44
C THR A 383 0.87 35.16 -25.78
N GLY A 384 -0.01 34.92 -24.82
CA GLY A 384 -1.46 34.84 -24.99
C GLY A 384 -1.98 33.52 -25.55
N ARG A 385 -1.10 32.56 -25.84
CA ARG A 385 -1.48 31.26 -26.41
C ARG A 385 -0.49 30.17 -26.02
N THR A 386 -0.88 28.91 -26.23
CA THR A 386 -0.01 27.74 -26.12
C THR A 386 -0.40 26.71 -27.17
N GLU A 387 0.60 25.97 -27.65
CA GLU A 387 0.46 24.82 -28.57
C GLU A 387 0.91 23.52 -27.90
N ARG A 388 1.25 23.56 -26.60
CA ARG A 388 1.71 22.39 -25.83
C ARG A 388 0.60 21.42 -25.46
N LEU A 389 -0.63 21.94 -25.40
CA LEU A 389 -1.82 21.20 -25.02
C LEU A 389 -2.77 21.16 -26.20
N ASP A 390 -3.51 20.07 -26.31
CA ASP A 390 -4.44 19.87 -27.41
C ASP A 390 -5.56 20.91 -27.40
N ASP A 391 -6.06 21.26 -28.58
CA ASP A 391 -7.16 22.20 -28.78
C ASP A 391 -8.50 21.52 -29.08
N ARG A 392 -8.50 20.18 -29.17
CA ARG A 392 -9.69 19.37 -29.47
C ARG A 392 -9.78 18.18 -28.51
N PRO A 393 -10.85 18.07 -27.70
CA PRO A 393 -10.96 17.01 -26.69
C PRO A 393 -11.21 15.64 -27.32
N ASP A 394 -11.84 15.59 -28.50
CA ASP A 394 -12.14 14.34 -29.20
C ASP A 394 -10.88 13.53 -29.51
N GLU A 395 -9.74 14.18 -29.77
CA GLU A 395 -8.46 13.50 -30.00
C GLU A 395 -8.00 12.71 -28.78
N LEU A 396 -8.29 13.24 -27.59
CA LEU A 396 -7.96 12.63 -26.30
C LEU A 396 -9.01 11.63 -25.80
N LEU A 397 -10.24 11.69 -26.34
CA LEU A 397 -11.39 10.85 -25.94
C LEU A 397 -11.72 9.71 -26.93
N ARG A 398 -11.12 9.71 -28.13
CA ARG A 398 -11.39 8.80 -29.28
C ARG A 398 -11.35 7.29 -29.02
N HIS A 399 -10.75 6.83 -27.92
CA HIS A 399 -10.52 5.40 -27.66
C HIS A 399 -11.28 4.82 -26.46
N ARG A 400 -12.36 5.41 -25.92
CA ARG A 400 -13.00 4.89 -24.68
C ARG A 400 -14.50 4.57 -24.80
N LEU A 401 -14.90 3.58 -23.99
CA LEU A 401 -16.22 2.95 -23.92
C LEU A 401 -17.35 3.97 -23.67
N PRO A 402 -18.58 3.66 -24.10
CA PRO A 402 -19.77 4.47 -23.82
C PRO A 402 -20.02 4.62 -22.30
N PRO A 403 -20.77 5.64 -21.88
CA PRO A 403 -21.09 5.87 -20.46
C PRO A 403 -21.69 4.62 -19.81
N THR A 404 -21.14 4.19 -18.68
CA THR A 404 -21.64 3.03 -17.93
C THR A 404 -22.52 3.51 -16.77
N SER A 405 -23.69 2.91 -16.61
CA SER A 405 -24.55 3.10 -15.43
C SER A 405 -24.22 2.03 -14.38
N ASP A 406 -23.55 2.41 -13.30
CA ASP A 406 -23.25 1.50 -12.19
C ASP A 406 -24.40 1.54 -11.17
N LEU A 407 -25.29 0.55 -11.23
CA LEU A 407 -26.46 0.44 -10.34
C LEU A 407 -26.23 -0.45 -9.10
N HIS A 408 -25.02 -0.96 -8.86
CA HIS A 408 -24.80 -1.99 -7.84
C HIS A 408 -23.42 -1.99 -7.14
N ARG A 409 -22.68 -0.87 -7.13
CA ARG A 409 -21.33 -0.82 -6.52
C ARG A 409 -21.27 -0.20 -5.12
N ASP A 410 -22.25 0.57 -4.70
CA ASP A 410 -22.06 1.43 -3.52
C ASP A 410 -22.48 0.83 -2.16
N ALA A 411 -23.01 -0.41 -2.14
CA ALA A 411 -23.25 -1.10 -0.87
C ALA A 411 -21.94 -1.65 -0.24
N LEU A 412 -20.89 -1.83 -1.04
CA LEU A 412 -19.61 -2.39 -0.59
C LEU A 412 -18.68 -1.30 -0.01
N ALA A 413 -18.66 -0.11 -0.61
CA ALA A 413 -17.91 1.05 -0.09
C ALA A 413 -18.44 1.51 1.29
N LEU A 414 -19.77 1.56 1.46
CA LEU A 414 -20.43 1.86 2.74
C LEU A 414 -20.12 0.83 3.85
N ARG A 415 -19.80 -0.43 3.49
CA ARG A 415 -19.41 -1.47 4.45
C ARG A 415 -17.94 -1.38 4.88
N MET A 416 -17.07 -0.87 4.01
CA MET A 416 -15.65 -0.64 4.32
C MET A 416 -15.40 0.66 5.09
N ALA A 417 -16.28 1.65 4.95
CA ALA A 417 -16.24 2.89 5.74
C ALA A 417 -16.64 2.69 7.21
N ALA A 418 -17.54 1.72 7.47
CA ALA A 418 -17.99 1.39 8.82
C ALA A 418 -17.00 0.54 9.64
N SER A 419 -15.94 -0.02 9.05
CA SER A 419 -14.99 -0.91 9.74
C SER A 419 -13.66 -0.26 10.19
N ALA A 420 -13.53 1.07 10.07
CA ALA A 420 -12.31 1.79 10.40
C ALA A 420 -12.23 2.15 11.90
N THR A 421 -11.46 1.38 12.68
CA THR A 421 -10.98 1.84 14.00
C THR A 421 -9.58 2.43 13.94
N SER A 422 -9.46 3.64 14.49
CA SER A 422 -8.29 4.28 15.12
C SER A 422 -6.89 3.74 14.71
N VAL A 423 -6.51 3.95 13.46
CA VAL A 423 -5.10 3.96 13.04
C VAL A 423 -4.65 5.42 12.98
N PRO A 424 -3.45 5.79 13.48
CA PRO A 424 -2.94 7.14 13.27
C PRO A 424 -2.70 7.35 11.77
N VAL A 425 -3.46 8.26 11.17
CA VAL A 425 -3.33 8.58 9.74
C VAL A 425 -1.95 9.21 9.50
N THR A 426 -1.16 8.57 8.65
CA THR A 426 0.16 9.03 8.24
C THR A 426 0.04 10.22 7.28
N THR A 427 1.07 11.06 7.20
CA THR A 427 1.07 12.21 6.27
C THR A 427 0.97 11.79 4.80
N THR A 428 1.42 10.58 4.47
CA THR A 428 1.27 9.96 3.14
C THR A 428 -0.19 9.62 2.83
N GLU A 429 -0.96 9.14 3.82
CA GLU A 429 -2.39 8.89 3.66
C GLU A 429 -3.16 10.21 3.49
N ILE A 430 -2.85 11.25 4.28
CA ILE A 430 -3.44 12.60 4.11
C ILE A 430 -3.17 13.15 2.70
N ARG A 431 -1.98 12.90 2.16
CA ARG A 431 -1.59 13.30 0.81
C ARG A 431 -2.43 12.57 -0.23
N HIS A 432 -2.54 11.24 -0.17
CA HIS A 432 -3.41 10.45 -1.04
C HIS A 432 -4.89 10.84 -0.92
N MET A 433 -5.32 11.27 0.26
CA MET A 433 -6.71 11.67 0.53
C MET A 433 -7.10 13.02 -0.11
N LEU A 434 -6.14 13.94 -0.27
CA LEU A 434 -6.36 15.25 -0.90
C LEU A 434 -6.18 15.21 -2.42
N GLU A 435 -5.55 14.16 -2.97
CA GLU A 435 -5.28 14.00 -4.41
C GLU A 435 -6.44 14.32 -5.35
N PRO A 436 -7.71 13.99 -5.05
CA PRO A 436 -8.82 14.32 -5.93
C PRO A 436 -9.05 15.83 -6.12
N PHE A 437 -8.72 16.65 -5.12
CA PHE A 437 -8.95 18.11 -5.13
C PHE A 437 -7.68 18.94 -5.23
N ALA A 438 -6.59 18.46 -4.63
CA ALA A 438 -5.31 19.13 -4.52
C ALA A 438 -4.22 18.07 -4.32
N ALA A 439 -3.57 17.65 -5.42
CA ALA A 439 -2.55 16.62 -5.36
C ALA A 439 -1.18 17.22 -5.03
N PRO A 440 -0.32 16.50 -4.29
CA PRO A 440 1.10 16.83 -4.21
C PRO A 440 1.74 16.78 -5.61
N GLY A 441 2.81 17.53 -5.81
CA GLY A 441 3.67 17.26 -6.97
C GLY A 441 4.53 16.02 -6.73
N GLU A 442 4.98 15.43 -7.84
CA GLU A 442 5.90 14.30 -7.88
C GLU A 442 7.18 14.73 -8.59
N ALA A 443 8.28 13.98 -8.41
CA ALA A 443 9.53 14.32 -9.08
C ALA A 443 9.38 14.15 -10.61
N ASP A 444 9.66 15.21 -11.38
CA ASP A 444 9.67 15.20 -12.83
C ASP A 444 10.75 14.23 -13.31
N ALA A 445 10.35 13.10 -13.91
CA ALA A 445 11.25 12.22 -14.66
C ALA A 445 11.62 12.86 -16.01
N THR A 446 12.30 14.01 -15.99
CA THR A 446 12.78 14.69 -17.20
C THR A 446 14.29 14.83 -17.18
N THR A 447 14.97 13.97 -17.93
CA THR A 447 16.34 14.19 -18.37
C THR A 447 16.33 15.28 -19.46
N PRO A 448 17.23 16.27 -19.43
CA PRO A 448 17.34 17.25 -20.51
C PRO A 448 17.99 16.59 -21.73
N SER A 449 17.26 16.51 -22.86
CA SER A 449 17.87 16.12 -24.13
C SER A 449 18.72 17.28 -24.66
N VAL A 450 20.04 17.13 -24.60
CA VAL A 450 20.96 18.00 -25.33
C VAL A 450 20.88 17.61 -26.81
N GLY A 451 20.53 18.59 -27.64
CA GLY A 451 20.43 18.41 -29.08
C GLY A 451 21.77 18.12 -29.74
N SER A 452 21.73 17.25 -30.75
CA SER A 452 22.65 17.31 -31.87
C SER A 452 21.87 17.01 -33.14
N THR A 453 21.66 18.08 -33.90
CA THR A 453 21.24 18.08 -35.29
C THR A 453 22.28 17.35 -36.13
N SER A 454 21.89 16.27 -36.80
CA SER A 454 22.57 15.85 -38.03
C SER A 454 21.53 15.53 -39.10
N THR A 455 21.53 16.39 -40.10
CA THR A 455 20.78 16.31 -41.34
C THR A 455 21.31 15.18 -42.21
N LEU A 456 20.48 14.20 -42.56
CA LEU A 456 20.78 13.24 -43.61
C LEU A 456 19.57 13.04 -44.54
N ALA A 457 19.73 13.67 -45.70
CA ALA A 457 19.18 13.46 -47.04
C ALA A 457 18.02 12.44 -47.22
N LEU A 458 16.91 13.00 -47.71
CA LEU A 458 15.86 12.28 -48.44
C LEU A 458 16.42 11.55 -49.66
N SER A 459 16.19 10.24 -49.75
CA SER A 459 16.19 9.53 -51.02
C SER A 459 14.90 8.73 -51.22
N LYS A 460 14.41 8.85 -52.44
CA LYS A 460 13.11 8.54 -53.06
C LYS A 460 12.52 7.13 -52.83
N GLU A 461 11.20 7.13 -52.58
CA GLU A 461 10.10 6.29 -53.15
C GLU A 461 9.13 5.73 -52.08
N PRO A 462 7.88 5.37 -52.41
CA PRO A 462 6.80 6.11 -53.06
C PRO A 462 5.68 6.50 -52.07
N VAL A 463 4.78 7.39 -52.50
CA VAL A 463 3.57 7.77 -51.77
C VAL A 463 2.60 6.57 -51.71
N VAL A 464 2.23 6.15 -50.50
CA VAL A 464 1.07 5.26 -50.26
C VAL A 464 -0.07 6.11 -49.70
N VAL A 465 -1.18 6.15 -50.45
CA VAL A 465 -2.43 6.81 -50.05
C VAL A 465 -3.35 5.78 -49.38
N GLY A 466 -3.43 5.86 -48.04
CA GLY A 466 -4.60 5.46 -47.23
C GLY A 466 -4.73 4.01 -46.74
N ARG A 467 -4.56 3.80 -45.42
CA ARG A 467 -5.47 3.11 -44.46
C ARG A 467 -4.81 3.16 -43.06
N LYS A 468 -5.61 3.28 -41.98
CA LYS A 468 -5.16 3.31 -40.56
C LYS A 468 -3.97 2.38 -40.34
N ARG A 469 -2.89 2.83 -39.68
CA ARG A 469 -1.87 1.91 -39.13
C ARG A 469 -2.50 1.15 -37.97
N THR A 470 -3.22 0.06 -38.24
CA THR A 470 -3.57 -0.94 -37.24
C THR A 470 -2.29 -1.62 -36.78
N GLN A 471 -2.00 -1.58 -35.49
CA GLN A 471 -0.88 -2.32 -34.91
C GLN A 471 -1.23 -3.82 -35.02
N ARG A 472 -0.27 -4.64 -35.47
CA ARG A 472 -0.44 -6.09 -35.55
C ARG A 472 0.07 -6.75 -34.27
N LEU A 473 -0.72 -7.67 -33.71
CA LEU A 473 -0.38 -8.48 -32.55
C LEU A 473 -0.57 -9.96 -32.90
N ASP A 474 0.49 -10.75 -32.78
CA ASP A 474 0.45 -12.19 -32.99
C ASP A 474 0.22 -12.89 -31.63
N LEU A 475 -0.94 -13.49 -31.44
CA LEU A 475 -1.28 -14.30 -30.26
C LEU A 475 -0.99 -15.77 -30.57
N ARG A 476 0.02 -16.36 -29.92
CA ARG A 476 0.39 -17.76 -30.13
C ARG A 476 -0.03 -18.62 -28.94
N LEU A 477 -0.64 -19.78 -29.21
CA LEU A 477 -0.88 -20.81 -28.21
C LEU A 477 0.07 -21.99 -28.45
N ALA A 478 0.97 -22.24 -27.51
CA ALA A 478 2.00 -23.26 -27.60
C ALA A 478 1.69 -24.44 -26.65
N GLN A 479 1.64 -25.66 -27.19
CA GLN A 479 1.49 -26.88 -26.39
C GLN A 479 2.86 -27.37 -25.93
N GLY A 480 3.12 -27.40 -24.63
CA GLY A 480 4.34 -27.98 -24.07
C GLY A 480 4.91 -27.22 -22.88
N ASP A 481 6.21 -27.39 -22.66
CA ASP A 481 6.92 -26.79 -21.53
C ASP A 481 7.35 -25.35 -21.84
N ILE A 482 7.02 -24.40 -20.96
CA ILE A 482 7.39 -22.98 -21.11
C ILE A 482 8.91 -22.77 -21.24
N THR A 483 9.73 -23.68 -20.72
CA THR A 483 11.20 -23.64 -20.87
C THR A 483 11.66 -23.79 -22.32
N GLN A 484 10.82 -24.35 -23.20
CA GLN A 484 11.12 -24.55 -24.62
C GLN A 484 10.56 -23.45 -25.53
N ALA A 485 9.73 -22.55 -24.99
CA ALA A 485 9.16 -21.45 -25.77
C ALA A 485 10.18 -20.33 -25.97
N GLU A 486 10.26 -19.79 -27.18
CA GLU A 486 11.17 -18.71 -27.56
C GLU A 486 10.50 -17.35 -27.38
N GLY A 487 11.16 -16.44 -26.66
CA GLY A 487 10.68 -15.07 -26.50
C GLY A 487 11.79 -14.14 -26.01
N GLN A 488 11.51 -12.85 -25.96
CA GLN A 488 12.43 -11.89 -25.32
C GLN A 488 12.24 -11.87 -23.81
N ALA A 489 11.01 -12.04 -23.33
CA ALA A 489 10.69 -12.13 -21.91
C ALA A 489 9.81 -13.34 -21.59
N VAL A 490 10.12 -14.06 -20.52
CA VAL A 490 9.22 -15.02 -19.86
C VAL A 490 8.56 -14.33 -18.68
N MET A 491 7.24 -14.39 -18.61
CA MET A 491 6.42 -13.71 -17.61
C MET A 491 5.70 -14.73 -16.72
N LEU A 492 5.86 -14.61 -15.40
CA LEU A 492 5.28 -15.49 -14.39
C LEU A 492 4.57 -14.69 -13.31
N GLY A 493 3.44 -15.19 -12.82
CA GLY A 493 2.75 -14.60 -11.67
C GLY A 493 3.12 -15.32 -10.37
N ILE A 494 3.36 -14.53 -9.32
CA ILE A 494 3.75 -14.99 -7.99
C ILE A 494 2.78 -14.42 -6.96
N PHE A 495 2.29 -15.25 -6.05
CA PHE A 495 1.51 -14.82 -4.89
C PHE A 495 2.42 -14.48 -3.72
N SER A 496 1.99 -13.56 -2.86
CA SER A 496 2.79 -13.12 -1.70
C SER A 496 2.79 -14.14 -0.55
N ASP A 497 1.76 -14.96 -0.45
CA ASP A 497 1.50 -15.87 0.67
C ASP A 497 1.76 -17.35 0.36
N VAL A 498 1.88 -17.73 -0.92
CA VAL A 498 2.15 -19.11 -1.33
C VAL A 498 3.42 -19.22 -2.17
N ARG A 499 4.12 -20.35 -2.08
CA ARG A 499 5.34 -20.55 -2.87
C ARG A 499 4.98 -20.82 -4.33
N PRO A 500 5.80 -20.36 -5.29
CA PRO A 500 5.53 -20.60 -6.70
C PRO A 500 5.62 -22.09 -7.08
N GLY A 501 4.62 -22.56 -7.83
CA GLY A 501 4.57 -23.90 -8.41
C GLY A 501 4.62 -23.90 -9.94
N GLY A 502 4.45 -25.09 -10.53
CA GLY A 502 4.24 -25.26 -11.97
C GLY A 502 5.36 -24.65 -12.84
N ALA A 503 5.00 -23.66 -13.66
CA ALA A 503 5.91 -22.99 -14.58
C ALA A 503 7.13 -22.34 -13.87
N ALA A 504 6.92 -21.79 -12.66
CA ALA A 504 8.00 -21.18 -11.90
C ALA A 504 9.06 -22.20 -11.47
N VAL A 505 8.64 -23.41 -11.08
CA VAL A 505 9.55 -24.53 -10.74
C VAL A 505 10.33 -24.97 -11.97
N ALA A 506 9.65 -25.13 -13.12
CA ALA A 506 10.29 -25.55 -14.36
C ALA A 506 11.35 -24.53 -14.82
N ILE A 507 11.05 -23.23 -14.73
CA ILE A 507 12.01 -22.16 -15.05
C ILE A 507 13.17 -22.15 -14.04
N ASP A 508 12.88 -22.23 -12.75
CA ASP A 508 13.90 -22.17 -11.69
C ASP A 508 14.94 -23.31 -11.80
N GLN A 509 14.50 -24.50 -12.18
CA GLN A 509 15.38 -25.64 -12.47
C GLN A 509 16.36 -25.38 -13.62
N GLN A 510 15.97 -24.58 -14.61
CA GLN A 510 16.81 -24.24 -15.75
C GLN A 510 17.80 -23.10 -15.43
N ILE A 511 17.41 -22.19 -14.54
CA ILE A 511 18.25 -21.05 -14.10
C ILE A 511 19.03 -21.35 -12.81
N ASP A 512 19.15 -22.61 -12.42
CA ASP A 512 19.96 -23.08 -11.29
C ASP A 512 19.59 -22.43 -9.94
N GLY A 513 18.29 -22.37 -9.64
CA GLY A 513 17.79 -21.98 -8.31
C GLY A 513 17.68 -20.49 -8.04
N VAL A 514 17.89 -19.64 -9.05
CA VAL A 514 17.87 -18.18 -8.88
C VAL A 514 16.53 -17.67 -8.34
N LEU A 515 15.40 -18.22 -8.78
CA LEU A 515 14.09 -17.83 -8.26
C LEU A 515 13.89 -18.31 -6.82
N ALA A 516 14.34 -19.53 -6.50
CA ALA A 516 14.36 -20.00 -5.11
C ALA A 516 15.16 -19.06 -4.20
N GLU A 517 16.35 -18.62 -4.63
CA GLU A 517 17.16 -17.67 -3.88
C GLU A 517 16.48 -16.29 -3.72
N VAL A 518 15.88 -15.75 -4.78
CA VAL A 518 15.14 -14.46 -4.72
C VAL A 518 14.04 -14.49 -3.66
N ILE A 519 13.31 -15.61 -3.58
CA ILE A 519 12.21 -15.80 -2.62
C ILE A 519 12.75 -16.02 -1.20
N GLU A 520 13.74 -16.90 -1.03
CA GLU A 520 14.36 -17.18 0.27
C GLU A 520 15.05 -15.93 0.86
N ARG A 521 15.56 -15.05 0.00
CA ARG A 521 16.12 -13.76 0.38
C ARG A 521 15.08 -12.67 0.61
N ARG A 522 13.82 -12.88 0.25
CA ARG A 522 12.77 -11.84 0.27
C ARG A 522 13.16 -10.62 -0.56
N MET A 523 13.82 -10.84 -1.70
CA MET A 523 14.15 -9.76 -2.65
C MET A 523 12.93 -9.28 -3.43
N TYR A 524 11.84 -10.05 -3.39
CA TYR A 524 10.59 -9.78 -4.06
C TYR A 524 9.42 -10.11 -3.13
N SER A 525 8.53 -9.13 -2.92
CA SER A 525 7.41 -9.27 -1.97
C SER A 525 6.14 -9.82 -2.63
N ALA A 526 6.07 -9.75 -3.96
CA ALA A 526 4.92 -10.15 -4.77
C ALA A 526 3.63 -9.40 -4.40
N ASN A 527 3.77 -8.12 -4.02
CA ASN A 527 2.63 -7.23 -3.79
C ASN A 527 1.81 -7.08 -5.09
N LEU A 528 0.51 -6.82 -4.96
CA LEU A 528 -0.38 -6.74 -6.13
C LEU A 528 0.13 -5.69 -7.15
N GLY A 529 0.45 -6.15 -8.36
CA GLY A 529 0.97 -5.32 -9.45
C GLY A 529 2.45 -4.98 -9.37
N GLU A 530 3.20 -5.52 -8.40
CA GLU A 530 4.65 -5.38 -8.31
C GLU A 530 5.35 -6.14 -9.44
N VAL A 531 6.26 -5.49 -10.16
CA VAL A 531 6.97 -6.08 -11.31
C VAL A 531 8.45 -6.21 -10.98
N PHE A 532 9.01 -7.41 -11.14
CA PHE A 532 10.42 -7.70 -10.90
C PHE A 532 11.04 -8.34 -12.14
N VAL A 533 12.13 -7.76 -12.66
CA VAL A 533 12.74 -8.17 -13.93
C VAL A 533 14.18 -8.64 -13.70
N LEU A 534 14.47 -9.87 -14.13
CA LEU A 534 15.77 -10.51 -14.05
C LEU A 534 16.31 -10.79 -15.45
N PRO A 535 17.49 -10.28 -15.83
CA PRO A 535 18.17 -10.73 -17.03
C PRO A 535 18.56 -12.21 -16.92
N THR A 536 18.26 -13.00 -17.95
CA THR A 536 18.62 -14.42 -17.99
C THR A 536 19.70 -14.67 -19.05
N PRO A 537 20.74 -15.45 -18.74
CA PRO A 537 21.68 -15.89 -19.78
C PRO A 537 20.94 -16.79 -20.77
N ARG A 538 20.95 -16.45 -22.07
CA ARG A 538 20.24 -17.12 -23.19
C ARG A 538 20.40 -18.65 -23.31
N ARG A 539 21.27 -19.27 -22.51
CA ARG A 539 21.51 -20.73 -22.49
C ARG A 539 20.72 -21.47 -21.41
N ALA A 540 20.20 -20.76 -20.41
CA ALA A 540 19.42 -21.35 -19.32
C ALA A 540 17.95 -21.53 -19.75
N ILE A 541 17.32 -20.45 -20.19
CA ILE A 541 15.98 -20.47 -20.81
C ILE A 541 16.06 -19.75 -22.17
N ARG A 542 15.12 -20.03 -23.08
CA ARG A 542 15.07 -19.41 -24.42
C ARG A 542 14.48 -17.99 -24.38
N ALA A 543 14.89 -17.20 -23.39
CA ALA A 543 14.52 -15.80 -23.22
C ALA A 543 15.63 -14.95 -22.60
N ASP A 544 15.56 -13.63 -22.83
CA ASP A 544 16.52 -12.64 -22.33
C ASP A 544 16.16 -12.11 -20.94
N LEU A 545 14.87 -12.10 -20.62
CA LEU A 545 14.32 -11.57 -19.39
C LEU A 545 13.38 -12.60 -18.73
N LEU A 546 13.49 -12.76 -17.42
CA LEU A 546 12.47 -13.36 -16.57
C LEU A 546 11.74 -12.24 -15.80
N VAL A 547 10.43 -12.20 -15.91
CA VAL A 547 9.56 -11.16 -15.36
C VAL A 547 8.61 -11.80 -14.38
N LEU A 548 8.66 -11.36 -13.12
CA LEU A 548 7.74 -11.78 -12.08
C LEU A 548 6.70 -10.68 -11.85
N ILE A 549 5.44 -11.09 -11.78
CA ILE A 549 4.30 -10.22 -11.50
C ILE A 549 3.70 -10.61 -10.16
N GLY A 550 3.49 -9.61 -9.30
CA GLY A 550 2.97 -9.81 -7.97
C GLY A 550 1.46 -9.87 -8.05
N LEU A 551 0.90 -10.99 -7.63
CA LEU A 551 -0.53 -11.24 -7.65
C LEU A 551 -1.20 -10.83 -6.33
N GLY A 552 -0.41 -10.38 -5.34
CA GLY A 552 -0.87 -10.13 -3.99
C GLY A 552 -1.22 -11.43 -3.26
N SER A 553 -2.14 -11.34 -2.31
CA SER A 553 -2.61 -12.50 -1.55
C SER A 553 -3.45 -13.43 -2.40
N PHE A 554 -3.26 -14.74 -2.23
CA PHE A 554 -4.03 -15.75 -2.94
C PHE A 554 -5.55 -15.62 -2.68
N ASN A 555 -5.96 -15.34 -1.44
CA ASN A 555 -7.39 -15.23 -1.08
C ASN A 555 -8.09 -14.03 -1.73
N GLU A 556 -7.33 -13.02 -2.14
CA GLU A 556 -7.83 -11.78 -2.77
C GLU A 556 -7.73 -11.84 -4.30
N PHE A 557 -7.33 -12.99 -4.85
CA PHE A 557 -7.13 -13.15 -6.28
C PHE A 557 -8.46 -13.23 -7.03
N THR A 558 -8.64 -12.30 -7.98
CA THR A 558 -9.85 -12.17 -8.80
C THR A 558 -9.44 -11.81 -10.23
N GLU A 559 -10.40 -11.88 -11.16
CA GLU A 559 -10.17 -11.44 -12.55
C GLU A 559 -9.69 -9.98 -12.63
N GLU A 560 -10.21 -9.11 -11.76
CA GLU A 560 -9.88 -7.69 -11.71
C GLU A 560 -8.47 -7.44 -11.14
N THR A 561 -8.12 -8.09 -10.03
CA THR A 561 -6.76 -7.96 -9.45
C THR A 561 -5.72 -8.55 -10.40
N PHE A 562 -6.02 -9.67 -11.07
CA PHE A 562 -5.13 -10.23 -12.09
C PHE A 562 -4.96 -9.30 -13.30
N ARG A 563 -6.04 -8.73 -13.83
CA ARG A 563 -5.98 -7.76 -14.94
C ARG A 563 -5.09 -6.56 -14.59
N PHE A 564 -5.25 -6.00 -13.39
CA PHE A 564 -4.41 -4.90 -12.90
C PHE A 564 -2.93 -5.28 -12.83
N ALA A 565 -2.63 -6.49 -12.32
CA ALA A 565 -1.26 -6.98 -12.23
C ALA A 565 -0.61 -7.14 -13.62
N VAL A 566 -1.35 -7.69 -14.58
CA VAL A 566 -0.92 -7.81 -15.97
C VAL A 566 -0.71 -6.44 -16.61
N GLU A 567 -1.61 -5.49 -16.40
CA GLU A 567 -1.51 -4.13 -16.96
C GLU A 567 -0.19 -3.46 -16.55
N ASN A 568 0.20 -3.56 -15.29
CA ASN A 568 1.46 -2.99 -14.79
C ASN A 568 2.70 -3.70 -15.35
N ALA A 569 2.66 -5.04 -15.47
CA ALA A 569 3.73 -5.81 -16.09
C ALA A 569 3.91 -5.44 -17.56
N MET A 570 2.82 -5.36 -18.32
CA MET A 570 2.84 -5.00 -19.74
C MET A 570 3.31 -3.56 -19.94
N ARG A 571 2.89 -2.60 -19.11
CA ARG A 571 3.43 -1.23 -19.12
C ARG A 571 4.95 -1.20 -18.96
N THR A 572 5.47 -2.03 -18.05
CA THR A 572 6.91 -2.13 -17.80
C THR A 572 7.62 -2.71 -19.02
N LEU A 573 7.12 -3.82 -19.58
CA LEU A 573 7.73 -4.50 -20.71
C LEU A 573 7.70 -3.67 -22.00
N LEU A 574 6.60 -2.95 -22.25
CA LEU A 574 6.49 -2.02 -23.39
C LEU A 574 7.50 -0.86 -23.28
N ARG A 575 7.77 -0.35 -22.06
CA ARG A 575 8.80 0.69 -21.85
C ARG A 575 10.22 0.14 -22.03
N CYS A 576 10.42 -1.15 -21.72
CA CYS A 576 11.66 -1.87 -21.98
C CYS A 576 11.84 -2.27 -23.46
N GLN A 577 10.89 -1.94 -24.35
CA GLN A 577 10.90 -2.33 -25.77
C GLN A 577 10.98 -3.84 -25.96
N VAL A 578 10.21 -4.58 -25.16
CA VAL A 578 10.06 -6.04 -25.31
C VAL A 578 8.98 -6.30 -26.36
N ASP A 579 9.36 -7.04 -27.39
CA ASP A 579 8.57 -7.29 -28.60
C ASP A 579 7.88 -8.66 -28.58
N ASN A 580 8.41 -9.64 -27.84
CA ASN A 580 7.86 -10.98 -27.72
C ASN A 580 7.88 -11.43 -26.26
N ILE A 581 6.69 -11.76 -25.73
CA ILE A 581 6.48 -12.22 -24.36
C ILE A 581 5.94 -13.64 -24.37
N VAL A 582 6.47 -14.49 -23.49
CA VAL A 582 6.02 -15.86 -23.25
C VAL A 582 5.45 -15.94 -21.83
N THR A 583 4.28 -16.55 -21.67
CA THR A 583 3.63 -16.75 -20.36
C THR A 583 2.88 -18.07 -20.32
N VAL A 584 2.39 -18.46 -19.13
CA VAL A 584 1.36 -19.50 -18.94
C VAL A 584 0.02 -18.85 -18.57
N PRO A 585 -1.11 -19.59 -18.56
CA PRO A 585 -2.34 -19.18 -17.87
C PRO A 585 -2.09 -19.06 -16.36
N ILE A 586 -1.64 -17.87 -15.93
CA ILE A 586 -1.28 -17.57 -14.54
C ILE A 586 -2.52 -17.71 -13.64
N GLY A 587 -2.41 -18.46 -12.55
CA GLY A 587 -3.51 -18.65 -11.61
C GLY A 587 -4.46 -19.81 -11.94
N GLY A 588 -4.10 -20.74 -12.84
CA GLY A 588 -4.95 -21.89 -13.18
C GLY A 588 -5.36 -22.83 -12.03
N GLY A 589 -4.82 -22.64 -10.82
CA GLY A 589 -5.19 -23.35 -9.59
C GLY A 589 -5.88 -22.48 -8.54
N THR A 590 -6.40 -21.30 -8.90
CA THR A 590 -7.06 -20.36 -7.97
C THR A 590 -8.59 -20.50 -7.94
N GLY A 591 -9.14 -21.47 -8.67
CA GLY A 591 -10.58 -21.65 -8.85
C GLY A 591 -11.20 -20.78 -9.96
N LEU A 592 -10.45 -19.81 -10.51
CA LEU A 592 -10.89 -19.10 -11.72
C LEU A 592 -10.81 -20.01 -12.94
N ALA A 593 -11.85 -19.96 -13.78
CA ALA A 593 -11.84 -20.67 -15.04
C ALA A 593 -10.71 -20.10 -15.93
N LYS A 594 -9.88 -20.99 -16.49
CA LYS A 594 -8.79 -20.62 -17.41
C LYS A 594 -9.19 -19.63 -18.53
N PRO A 595 -10.41 -19.65 -19.09
CA PRO A 595 -10.84 -18.65 -20.09
C PRO A 595 -10.95 -17.23 -19.52
N ALA A 596 -11.36 -17.08 -18.24
CA ALA A 596 -11.41 -15.79 -17.55
C ALA A 596 -9.99 -15.25 -17.30
N ILE A 597 -9.06 -16.13 -16.94
CA ILE A 597 -7.63 -15.79 -16.80
C ILE A 597 -7.07 -15.25 -18.12
N VAL A 598 -7.27 -15.98 -19.22
CA VAL A 598 -6.76 -15.56 -20.54
C VAL A 598 -7.42 -14.25 -20.99
N ARG A 599 -8.72 -14.06 -20.73
CA ARG A 599 -9.42 -12.80 -21.01
C ARG A 599 -8.83 -11.63 -20.24
N ALA A 600 -8.61 -11.78 -18.93
CA ALA A 600 -7.99 -10.75 -18.11
C ALA A 600 -6.55 -10.44 -18.52
N LEU A 601 -5.78 -11.46 -18.93
CA LEU A 601 -4.45 -11.29 -19.50
C LEU A 601 -4.48 -10.42 -20.76
N VAL A 602 -5.36 -10.75 -21.71
CA VAL A 602 -5.52 -9.97 -22.95
C VAL A 602 -6.02 -8.55 -22.63
N GLN A 603 -7.00 -8.39 -21.75
CA GLN A 603 -7.52 -7.07 -21.37
C GLN A 603 -6.46 -6.19 -20.69
N GLY A 604 -5.64 -6.76 -19.80
CA GLY A 604 -4.53 -6.05 -19.17
C GLY A 604 -3.48 -5.62 -20.19
N LEU A 605 -3.17 -6.47 -21.16
CA LEU A 605 -2.29 -6.12 -22.28
C LEU A 605 -2.86 -4.97 -23.12
N LEU A 606 -4.14 -5.03 -23.49
CA LEU A 606 -4.79 -3.99 -24.30
C LEU A 606 -4.83 -2.65 -23.57
N ALA A 607 -5.10 -2.65 -22.27
CA ALA A 607 -5.04 -1.45 -21.44
C ALA A 607 -3.64 -0.83 -21.44
N ALA A 608 -2.59 -1.65 -21.34
CA ALA A 608 -1.21 -1.19 -21.38
C ALA A 608 -0.79 -0.68 -22.78
N LEU A 609 -1.17 -1.35 -23.86
CA LEU A 609 -0.90 -0.91 -25.24
C LEU A 609 -1.52 0.45 -25.53
N LYS A 610 -2.76 0.66 -25.07
CA LYS A 610 -3.47 1.93 -25.22
C LYS A 610 -2.81 3.09 -24.47
N ASP A 611 -2.27 2.82 -23.29
CA ASP A 611 -1.50 3.78 -22.48
C ASP A 611 -0.15 4.14 -23.13
N ALA A 612 0.47 3.21 -23.85
CA ALA A 612 1.77 3.39 -24.49
C ALA A 612 1.78 4.30 -25.74
N GLY A 613 0.62 4.66 -26.29
CA GLY A 613 0.49 5.56 -27.45
C GLY A 613 1.08 4.98 -28.75
N SER A 614 1.65 5.81 -29.63
CA SER A 614 2.13 5.41 -30.98
C SER A 614 3.50 4.70 -31.01
N ARG A 615 4.00 4.22 -29.87
CA ARG A 615 5.33 3.62 -29.73
C ARG A 615 5.41 2.09 -29.48
N PRO A 616 4.36 1.25 -29.49
CA PRO A 616 4.53 -0.06 -28.88
C PRO A 616 5.20 -1.01 -29.87
N SER A 617 6.16 -1.76 -29.36
CA SER A 617 6.99 -2.70 -30.10
C SER A 617 6.56 -4.16 -29.88
N LEU A 618 5.54 -4.41 -29.04
CA LEU A 618 5.00 -5.75 -28.83
C LEU A 618 4.36 -6.29 -30.11
N ARG A 619 5.01 -7.32 -30.66
CA ARG A 619 4.60 -8.07 -31.84
C ARG A 619 3.92 -9.39 -31.46
N GLU A 620 4.36 -10.03 -30.39
CA GLU A 620 3.96 -11.41 -30.09
C GLU A 620 3.71 -11.65 -28.59
N LEU A 621 2.61 -12.35 -28.28
CA LEU A 621 2.34 -12.93 -26.97
C LEU A 621 2.10 -14.43 -27.13
N THR A 622 2.98 -15.24 -26.54
CA THR A 622 2.87 -16.70 -26.52
C THR A 622 2.34 -17.19 -25.18
N ILE A 623 1.24 -17.94 -25.19
CA ILE A 623 0.67 -18.61 -24.01
C ILE A 623 0.99 -20.10 -24.11
N CYS A 624 1.71 -20.64 -23.12
CA CYS A 624 2.09 -22.05 -23.05
C CYS A 624 1.12 -22.85 -22.17
N GLU A 625 0.62 -23.97 -22.66
CA GLU A 625 -0.17 -24.94 -21.88
C GLU A 625 0.39 -26.36 -22.10
N ARG A 626 0.69 -27.06 -21.01
CA ARG A 626 1.30 -28.39 -21.07
C ARG A 626 0.25 -29.49 -21.27
N ASP A 627 -0.93 -29.32 -20.69
CA ASP A 627 -2.00 -30.32 -20.76
C ASP A 627 -2.73 -30.25 -22.11
N ALA A 628 -2.72 -31.36 -22.85
CA ALA A 628 -3.27 -31.41 -24.21
C ALA A 628 -4.78 -31.12 -24.26
N ALA A 629 -5.56 -31.60 -23.28
CA ALA A 629 -7.00 -31.37 -23.24
C ALA A 629 -7.32 -29.90 -22.94
N THR A 630 -6.60 -29.30 -21.99
CA THR A 630 -6.73 -27.88 -21.69
C THR A 630 -6.26 -27.01 -22.85
N TYR A 631 -5.18 -27.41 -23.53
CA TYR A 631 -4.67 -26.71 -24.70
C TYR A 631 -5.74 -26.59 -25.80
N GLU A 632 -6.45 -27.68 -26.10
CA GLU A 632 -7.56 -27.64 -27.06
C GLU A 632 -8.72 -26.74 -26.61
N GLN A 633 -9.05 -26.74 -25.32
CA GLN A 633 -10.09 -25.87 -24.79
C GLN A 633 -9.68 -24.39 -24.89
N LEU A 634 -8.48 -24.04 -24.45
CA LEU A 634 -7.93 -22.69 -24.54
C LEU A 634 -7.83 -22.19 -25.98
N SER A 635 -7.53 -23.07 -26.94
CA SER A 635 -7.50 -22.69 -28.35
C SER A 635 -8.86 -22.19 -28.84
N HIS A 636 -9.96 -22.78 -28.41
CA HIS A 636 -11.30 -22.32 -28.78
C HIS A 636 -11.62 -20.97 -28.13
N ASP A 637 -11.24 -20.79 -26.86
CA ASP A 637 -11.54 -19.57 -26.11
C ASP A 637 -10.75 -18.36 -26.61
N VAL A 638 -9.47 -18.54 -26.95
CA VAL A 638 -8.63 -17.48 -27.54
C VAL A 638 -9.16 -17.07 -28.92
N LEU A 639 -9.63 -18.01 -29.74
CA LEU A 639 -10.25 -17.70 -31.03
C LEU A 639 -11.54 -16.89 -30.88
N GLN A 640 -12.38 -17.20 -29.89
CA GLN A 640 -13.58 -16.41 -29.59
C GLN A 640 -13.22 -15.00 -29.08
N LEU A 641 -12.18 -14.89 -28.25
CA LEU A 641 -11.67 -13.59 -27.79
C LEU A 641 -11.09 -12.76 -28.94
N ALA A 642 -10.37 -13.38 -29.88
CA ALA A 642 -9.82 -12.73 -31.08
C ALA A 642 -10.93 -12.16 -31.99
N ALA A 643 -12.12 -12.78 -31.98
CA ALA A 643 -13.30 -12.31 -32.71
C ALA A 643 -14.15 -11.27 -31.94
N SER A 644 -13.71 -10.82 -30.75
CA SER A 644 -14.41 -9.86 -29.92
C SER A 644 -14.23 -8.41 -30.42
N PRO A 645 -15.27 -7.55 -30.35
CA PRO A 645 -15.17 -6.12 -30.72
C PRO A 645 -14.12 -5.33 -29.94
N GLN A 646 -13.60 -5.90 -28.84
CA GLN A 646 -12.58 -5.29 -27.99
C GLN A 646 -11.20 -5.22 -28.68
N LEU A 647 -11.01 -5.93 -29.79
CA LEU A 647 -9.78 -5.97 -30.58
C LEU A 647 -9.89 -5.24 -31.92
N ASP A 648 -10.99 -4.53 -32.21
CA ASP A 648 -11.25 -3.90 -33.52
C ASP A 648 -10.19 -2.88 -33.97
N ASP A 649 -9.41 -2.34 -33.03
CA ASP A 649 -8.29 -1.40 -33.29
C ASP A 649 -6.92 -2.09 -33.50
N LEU A 650 -6.85 -3.42 -33.40
CA LEU A 650 -5.65 -4.25 -33.57
C LEU A 650 -5.86 -5.31 -34.66
N GLU A 651 -4.86 -5.53 -35.50
CA GLU A 651 -4.83 -6.70 -36.37
C GLU A 651 -4.27 -7.89 -35.57
N VAL A 652 -5.14 -8.76 -35.08
CA VAL A 652 -4.73 -9.93 -34.29
C VAL A 652 -4.61 -11.15 -35.18
N THR A 653 -3.44 -11.79 -35.21
CA THR A 653 -3.29 -13.13 -35.79
C THR A 653 -3.18 -14.17 -34.69
N PHE A 654 -3.67 -15.38 -34.97
CA PHE A 654 -3.65 -16.48 -34.02
C PHE A 654 -2.93 -17.68 -34.60
N ASP A 655 -1.89 -18.13 -33.93
CA ASP A 655 -1.08 -19.28 -34.31
C ASP A 655 -1.06 -20.35 -33.22
N ARG A 656 -0.89 -21.59 -33.65
CA ARG A 656 -0.77 -22.78 -32.79
C ARG A 656 0.57 -23.45 -33.03
N GLU A 657 1.25 -23.82 -31.95
CA GLU A 657 2.54 -24.50 -32.01
C GLU A 657 2.58 -25.67 -31.02
N ILE A 658 3.33 -26.73 -31.35
CA ILE A 658 3.68 -27.80 -30.42
C ILE A 658 5.18 -27.68 -30.15
N LEU A 659 5.53 -27.46 -28.89
CA LEU A 659 6.91 -27.31 -28.46
C LEU A 659 7.61 -28.67 -28.38
N PRO A 660 8.93 -28.72 -28.62
CA PRO A 660 9.71 -29.95 -28.45
C PRO A 660 9.72 -30.39 -26.98
N GLU A 661 10.02 -31.67 -26.74
CA GLU A 661 10.26 -32.15 -25.38
C GLU A 661 11.48 -31.44 -24.76
N PRO A 662 11.39 -31.01 -23.50
CA PRO A 662 12.52 -30.37 -22.83
C PRO A 662 13.68 -31.37 -22.67
N PRO A 663 14.94 -30.92 -22.85
CA PRO A 663 16.09 -31.77 -22.58
C PRO A 663 16.12 -32.19 -21.09
N ALA A 664 16.71 -33.34 -20.81
CA ALA A 664 16.89 -33.80 -19.43
C ALA A 664 17.60 -32.73 -18.60
N VAL A 665 16.94 -32.28 -17.52
CA VAL A 665 17.45 -31.23 -16.64
C VAL A 665 18.75 -31.72 -15.97
N ARG A 666 19.85 -30.99 -16.20
CA ARG A 666 21.08 -31.16 -15.43
C ARG A 666 21.18 -30.01 -14.43
N THR A 667 20.45 -30.10 -13.33
CA THR A 667 20.64 -29.17 -12.20
C THR A 667 22.07 -29.32 -11.70
N ARG A 668 22.81 -28.21 -11.64
CA ARG A 668 24.17 -28.20 -11.07
C ARG A 668 24.11 -28.02 -9.57
N SER A 669 23.17 -27.23 -9.08
CA SER A 669 22.87 -27.07 -7.67
C SER A 669 21.70 -27.97 -7.24
N GLY A 670 21.79 -28.56 -6.04
CA GLY A 670 20.66 -29.21 -5.38
C GLY A 670 19.65 -28.23 -4.77
N HIS A 671 19.67 -26.96 -5.18
CA HIS A 671 18.89 -25.86 -4.61
C HIS A 671 17.95 -25.28 -5.67
N THR A 672 16.81 -25.93 -5.89
CA THR A 672 15.75 -25.41 -6.76
C THR A 672 14.45 -25.32 -5.96
N LEU A 673 13.48 -24.56 -6.47
CA LEU A 673 12.10 -24.70 -6.05
C LEU A 673 11.72 -26.19 -6.17
N GLU A 674 11.27 -26.76 -5.06
CA GLU A 674 10.78 -28.13 -5.06
C GLU A 674 9.37 -28.15 -5.66
N PHE A 675 9.02 -29.22 -6.38
CA PHE A 675 7.68 -29.39 -6.91
C PHE A 675 6.71 -29.61 -5.74
N GLU A 676 6.07 -28.53 -5.27
CA GLU A 676 5.20 -28.53 -4.09
C GLU A 676 3.80 -29.11 -4.34
N GLY A 677 3.70 -30.21 -5.07
CA GLY A 677 2.45 -30.94 -5.21
C GLY A 677 1.85 -31.46 -3.88
N ASN A 678 2.53 -31.25 -2.74
CA ASN A 678 2.21 -31.85 -1.44
C ASN A 678 2.21 -30.87 -0.24
N ARG A 679 2.27 -29.53 -0.39
CA ARG A 679 2.24 -28.61 0.76
C ARG A 679 0.95 -27.82 0.81
N SER A 680 0.32 -27.79 1.98
CA SER A 680 -0.92 -27.07 2.24
C SER A 680 -0.62 -25.74 2.93
N TYR A 681 -1.42 -24.72 2.65
CA TYR A 681 -1.30 -23.41 3.32
C TYR A 681 -2.54 -23.17 4.16
N LEU A 682 -2.33 -22.79 5.42
CA LEU A 682 -3.36 -22.25 6.29
C LEU A 682 -3.09 -20.76 6.45
N ILE A 683 -3.94 -19.93 5.87
CA ILE A 683 -3.83 -18.47 5.92
C ILE A 683 -4.83 -17.99 6.96
N VAL A 684 -4.34 -17.32 8.00
CA VAL A 684 -5.18 -16.77 9.08
C VAL A 684 -4.87 -15.31 9.27
N ARG A 685 -5.88 -14.46 9.11
CA ARG A 685 -5.73 -13.00 9.25
C ARG A 685 -6.88 -12.43 10.04
N LYS A 686 -6.61 -11.41 10.84
CA LYS A 686 -7.65 -10.63 11.49
C LYS A 686 -8.35 -9.76 10.45
N VAL A 687 -9.67 -9.88 10.38
CA VAL A 687 -10.50 -8.97 9.57
C VAL A 687 -10.58 -7.62 10.29
N ALA A 688 -10.35 -6.53 9.57
CA ALA A 688 -10.46 -5.18 10.13
C ALA A 688 -11.93 -4.88 10.50
N GLY A 689 -12.22 -4.91 11.81
CA GLY A 689 -13.55 -4.66 12.37
C GLY A 689 -13.74 -3.22 12.89
N PRO A 690 -14.99 -2.73 12.96
CA PRO A 690 -15.34 -1.36 13.38
C PRO A 690 -14.88 -0.90 14.77
N ASP A 691 -14.53 -1.81 15.69
CA ASP A 691 -14.38 -1.47 17.11
C ASP A 691 -13.21 -2.22 17.79
N ALA A 692 -12.20 -1.49 18.26
CA ALA A 692 -11.20 -2.02 19.22
C ALA A 692 -11.82 -2.31 20.60
N ALA A 693 -13.03 -1.80 20.84
CA ALA A 693 -13.87 -2.06 22.00
C ALA A 693 -14.83 -3.25 21.80
N SER A 694 -14.87 -3.86 20.60
CA SER A 694 -15.67 -5.05 20.34
C SER A 694 -15.19 -6.18 21.26
N SER A 695 -16.13 -6.85 21.91
CA SER A 695 -15.83 -8.06 22.69
C SER A 695 -15.40 -9.23 21.81
N ASN A 696 -15.53 -9.11 20.48
CA ASN A 696 -15.22 -10.15 19.50
C ASN A 696 -14.16 -9.68 18.50
N THR A 697 -13.28 -10.60 18.11
CA THR A 697 -12.34 -10.47 17.01
C THR A 697 -12.77 -11.41 15.89
N THR A 698 -13.00 -10.87 14.69
CA THR A 698 -13.26 -11.67 13.49
C THR A 698 -11.95 -12.00 12.79
N ILE A 699 -11.79 -13.24 12.37
CA ILE A 699 -10.66 -13.70 11.55
C ILE A 699 -11.16 -14.33 10.25
N ASP A 700 -10.42 -14.11 9.17
CA ASP A 700 -10.54 -14.89 7.94
C ASP A 700 -9.59 -16.08 8.04
N VAL A 701 -10.13 -17.27 7.78
CA VAL A 701 -9.39 -18.53 7.82
C VAL A 701 -9.54 -19.19 6.47
N SER A 702 -8.43 -19.38 5.79
CA SER A 702 -8.40 -19.99 4.47
C SER A 702 -7.41 -21.13 4.40
N VAL A 703 -7.78 -22.21 3.71
CA VAL A 703 -6.91 -23.34 3.41
C VAL A 703 -6.78 -23.51 1.91
N LEU A 704 -5.53 -23.52 1.44
CA LEU A 704 -5.19 -23.92 0.08
C LEU A 704 -4.79 -25.39 0.08
N THR A 705 -5.57 -26.21 -0.62
CA THR A 705 -5.26 -27.63 -0.84
C THR A 705 -4.17 -27.77 -1.91
N SER A 706 -3.36 -28.84 -1.83
CA SER A 706 -2.33 -29.12 -2.85
C SER A 706 -2.84 -30.09 -3.93
N GLY A 707 -2.26 -30.03 -5.13
CA GLY A 707 -2.55 -30.96 -6.24
C GLY A 707 -3.11 -30.31 -7.51
N ARG A 708 -3.55 -31.14 -8.48
CA ARG A 708 -3.99 -30.73 -9.84
C ARG A 708 -5.26 -29.86 -9.85
N SER A 709 -5.97 -29.78 -8.73
CA SER A 709 -7.21 -29.00 -8.56
C SER A 709 -7.19 -28.18 -7.27
N ALA A 710 -6.02 -27.63 -6.90
CA ALA A 710 -5.85 -26.76 -5.74
C ALA A 710 -7.07 -25.83 -5.59
N THR A 711 -7.77 -25.96 -4.48
CA THR A 711 -9.01 -25.24 -4.19
C THR A 711 -8.79 -24.48 -2.89
N VAL A 712 -9.25 -23.23 -2.88
CA VAL A 712 -9.27 -22.44 -1.65
C VAL A 712 -10.61 -22.63 -0.98
N LEU A 713 -10.54 -22.99 0.30
CA LEU A 713 -11.68 -22.97 1.20
C LEU A 713 -11.45 -21.84 2.19
N SER A 714 -12.32 -20.84 2.18
CA SER A 714 -12.27 -19.68 3.07
C SER A 714 -13.52 -19.59 3.91
N ALA A 715 -13.36 -19.21 5.18
CA ALA A 715 -14.47 -18.95 6.08
C ALA A 715 -14.06 -17.94 7.16
N GLU A 716 -14.97 -17.03 7.49
CA GLU A 716 -14.81 -16.14 8.63
C GLU A 716 -15.17 -16.84 9.94
N GLN A 717 -14.46 -16.49 11.02
CA GLN A 717 -14.69 -16.98 12.38
C GLN A 717 -14.70 -15.80 13.35
N ASP A 718 -15.80 -15.65 14.09
CA ASP A 718 -15.89 -14.68 15.19
C ASP A 718 -15.43 -15.31 16.50
N ILE A 719 -14.44 -14.68 17.14
CA ILE A 719 -13.84 -15.15 18.39
C ILE A 719 -14.11 -14.14 19.48
N HIS A 720 -14.80 -14.53 20.55
CA HIS A 720 -14.97 -13.65 21.70
C HIS A 720 -13.62 -13.48 22.45
N ASN A 721 -13.17 -12.24 22.66
CA ASN A 721 -11.88 -11.89 23.28
C ASN A 721 -11.69 -12.57 24.63
N LYS A 722 -12.74 -12.64 25.45
CA LYS A 722 -12.72 -13.39 26.73
C LYS A 722 -12.46 -14.90 26.55
N GLN A 723 -13.02 -15.54 25.52
CA GLN A 723 -12.75 -16.96 25.24
C GLN A 723 -11.31 -17.14 24.77
N PHE A 724 -10.81 -16.20 23.97
CA PHE A 724 -9.41 -16.18 23.55
C PHE A 724 -8.45 -16.04 24.75
N GLU A 725 -8.72 -15.10 25.66
CA GLU A 725 -7.94 -14.94 26.90
C GLU A 725 -8.00 -16.20 27.78
N GLN A 726 -9.17 -16.85 27.87
CA GLN A 726 -9.34 -18.10 28.60
C GLN A 726 -8.51 -19.25 28.00
N LEU A 727 -8.48 -19.35 26.67
CA LEU A 727 -7.64 -20.32 25.97
C LEU A 727 -6.16 -20.12 26.31
N LEU A 728 -5.66 -18.88 26.24
CA LEU A 728 -4.26 -18.58 26.56
C LEU A 728 -3.92 -18.83 28.03
N ASP A 729 -4.83 -18.53 28.97
CA ASP A 729 -4.63 -18.88 30.38
C ASP A 729 -4.66 -20.40 30.62
N ALA A 730 -5.44 -21.16 29.84
CA ALA A 730 -5.43 -22.62 29.90
C ALA A 730 -4.09 -23.19 29.44
N ILE A 731 -3.51 -22.67 28.35
CA ILE A 731 -2.16 -23.02 27.90
C ILE A 731 -1.12 -22.69 28.98
N ARG A 732 -1.24 -21.52 29.65
CA ARG A 732 -0.37 -21.13 30.78
C ARG A 732 -0.39 -22.16 31.91
N LYS A 733 -1.59 -22.57 32.31
CA LYS A 733 -1.78 -23.51 33.42
C LYS A 733 -1.21 -24.88 33.07
N ALA A 734 -1.40 -25.33 31.83
CA ALA A 734 -0.85 -26.59 31.35
C ALA A 734 0.69 -26.58 31.37
N THR A 735 1.30 -25.53 30.82
CA THR A 735 2.77 -25.38 30.76
C THR A 735 3.40 -25.20 32.14
N SER A 736 2.72 -24.50 33.06
CA SER A 736 3.20 -24.31 34.45
C SER A 736 3.11 -25.56 35.32
N SER A 737 2.25 -26.53 34.96
CA SER A 737 2.03 -27.74 35.76
C SER A 737 3.20 -28.74 35.65
N GLY A 738 4.00 -28.66 34.58
CA GLY A 738 5.17 -29.51 34.38
C GLY A 738 4.86 -30.98 34.09
N GLY A 739 5.83 -31.67 33.47
CA GLY A 739 5.80 -33.12 33.24
C GLY A 739 4.55 -33.66 32.54
N ARG A 740 4.23 -34.93 32.81
CA ARG A 740 3.15 -35.67 32.12
C ARG A 740 1.76 -35.06 32.35
N THR A 741 1.52 -34.48 33.52
CA THR A 741 0.25 -33.83 33.85
C THR A 741 0.04 -32.60 32.98
N GLY A 742 1.07 -31.76 32.84
CA GLY A 742 1.04 -30.61 31.93
C GLY A 742 0.87 -31.05 30.49
N PHE A 743 1.59 -32.06 30.03
CA PHE A 743 1.48 -32.60 28.66
C PHE A 743 0.04 -33.00 28.31
N ASN A 744 -0.61 -33.77 29.18
CA ASN A 744 -1.99 -34.22 28.98
C ASN A 744 -2.98 -33.04 29.00
N ALA A 745 -2.74 -32.04 29.85
CA ALA A 745 -3.55 -30.82 29.87
C ALA A 745 -3.39 -30.00 28.58
N LEU A 746 -2.16 -29.86 28.08
CA LEU A 746 -1.86 -29.12 26.85
C LEU A 746 -2.54 -29.74 25.63
N THR A 747 -2.55 -31.08 25.55
CA THR A 747 -3.23 -31.84 24.49
C THR A 747 -4.73 -31.53 24.44
N LYS A 748 -5.40 -31.52 25.61
CA LYS A 748 -6.84 -31.17 25.72
C LYS A 748 -7.13 -29.72 25.36
N VAL A 749 -6.23 -28.81 25.71
CA VAL A 749 -6.36 -27.39 25.35
C VAL A 749 -6.19 -27.19 23.84
N GLY A 750 -5.38 -28.03 23.18
CA GLY A 750 -5.24 -28.05 21.72
C GLY A 750 -6.53 -28.32 20.95
N GLU A 751 -7.37 -29.23 21.45
CA GLU A 751 -8.68 -29.54 20.87
C GLU A 751 -9.63 -28.33 21.00
N GLN A 752 -9.64 -27.69 22.17
CA GLN A 752 -10.42 -26.47 22.41
C GLN A 752 -9.94 -25.31 21.53
N ALA A 753 -8.63 -25.22 21.28
CA ALA A 753 -8.06 -24.22 20.38
C ALA A 753 -8.58 -24.40 18.95
N ALA A 754 -8.61 -25.64 18.45
CA ALA A 754 -9.12 -25.93 17.11
C ALA A 754 -10.61 -25.57 16.97
N GLU A 755 -11.43 -25.90 17.96
CA GLU A 755 -12.86 -25.57 17.96
C GLU A 755 -13.13 -24.06 17.93
N LEU A 756 -12.33 -23.29 18.68
CA LEU A 756 -12.47 -21.83 18.78
C LEU A 756 -11.96 -21.11 17.54
N LEU A 757 -10.82 -21.54 16.99
CA LEU A 757 -10.05 -20.79 15.99
C LEU A 757 -10.36 -21.18 14.55
N LEU A 758 -10.79 -22.41 14.28
CA LEU A 758 -10.97 -22.93 12.93
C LEU A 758 -12.45 -23.21 12.65
N PRO A 759 -13.07 -22.60 11.63
CA PRO A 759 -14.41 -22.96 11.18
C PRO A 759 -14.55 -24.44 10.86
N LYS A 760 -15.75 -25.02 11.01
CA LYS A 760 -15.99 -26.45 10.72
C LYS A 760 -15.52 -26.86 9.31
N LEU A 761 -15.84 -26.04 8.30
CA LEU A 761 -15.41 -26.27 6.91
C LEU A 761 -13.89 -26.44 6.79
N ILE A 762 -13.14 -25.59 7.51
CA ILE A 762 -11.67 -25.60 7.50
C ILE A 762 -11.12 -26.82 8.25
N ARG A 763 -11.72 -27.19 9.38
CA ARG A 763 -11.32 -28.38 10.13
C ARG A 763 -11.51 -29.65 9.30
N ASP A 764 -12.68 -29.81 8.68
CA ASP A 764 -13.00 -30.94 7.82
C ASP A 764 -11.97 -31.03 6.65
N ALA A 765 -11.62 -29.90 6.03
CA ALA A 765 -10.61 -29.85 4.97
C ALA A 765 -9.19 -30.18 5.45
N LEU A 766 -8.79 -29.70 6.63
CA LEU A 766 -7.47 -29.98 7.19
C LEU A 766 -7.32 -31.46 7.57
N GLU A 767 -8.38 -32.13 8.04
CA GLU A 767 -8.36 -33.58 8.31
C GLU A 767 -8.08 -34.40 7.05
N GLU A 768 -8.62 -34.00 5.89
CA GLU A 768 -8.31 -34.62 4.60
C GLU A 768 -6.84 -34.41 4.16
N LEU A 769 -6.23 -33.29 4.60
CA LEU A 769 -4.87 -32.88 4.26
C LEU A 769 -3.81 -33.38 5.25
N ARG A 770 -4.18 -34.17 6.27
CA ARG A 770 -3.31 -34.65 7.35
C ARG A 770 -1.93 -35.19 6.94
N PRO A 771 -1.71 -35.88 5.80
CA PRO A 771 -0.35 -36.34 5.44
C PRO A 771 0.56 -35.25 4.84
N MET A 772 0.07 -34.04 4.62
CA MET A 772 0.79 -32.98 3.89
C MET A 772 1.46 -31.96 4.82
N PRO A 773 2.67 -31.48 4.49
CA PRO A 773 3.27 -30.36 5.19
C PRO A 773 2.38 -29.11 5.23
N LEU A 774 2.34 -28.40 6.38
CA LEU A 774 1.45 -27.26 6.60
C LEU A 774 2.24 -25.95 6.79
N THR A 775 1.97 -24.95 5.97
CA THR A 775 2.53 -23.61 6.16
C THR A 775 1.46 -22.68 6.67
N LEU A 776 1.65 -22.16 7.88
CA LEU A 776 0.80 -21.13 8.43
C LEU A 776 1.27 -19.76 7.93
N VAL A 777 0.38 -19.01 7.29
CA VAL A 777 0.58 -17.60 6.96
C VAL A 777 -0.24 -16.77 7.95
N ASN A 778 0.43 -15.98 8.78
CA ASN A 778 -0.21 -15.30 9.90
C ASN A 778 0.21 -13.83 10.03
N ASP A 779 -0.74 -13.01 10.45
CA ASP A 779 -0.51 -11.60 10.79
C ASP A 779 -0.07 -11.43 12.26
N ALA A 780 0.07 -10.18 12.70
CA ALA A 780 0.45 -9.85 14.08
C ALA A 780 -0.51 -10.43 15.14
N TRP A 781 -1.83 -10.45 14.87
CA TRP A 781 -2.81 -10.93 15.84
C TRP A 781 -2.78 -12.45 15.94
N SER A 782 -2.83 -13.14 14.80
CA SER A 782 -2.84 -14.60 14.72
C SER A 782 -1.50 -15.23 15.09
N SER A 783 -0.40 -14.47 15.03
CA SER A 783 0.89 -14.88 15.61
C SER A 783 0.86 -15.10 17.13
N ARG A 784 -0.12 -14.51 17.81
CA ARG A 784 -0.35 -14.68 19.26
C ARG A 784 -0.92 -16.05 19.61
N VAL A 785 -1.32 -16.84 18.61
CA VAL A 785 -1.81 -18.19 18.83
C VAL A 785 -0.63 -19.17 18.80
N PRO A 786 -0.47 -20.01 19.83
CA PRO A 786 0.41 -21.17 19.79
C PRO A 786 -0.15 -22.26 18.87
N TRP A 787 -0.07 -22.05 17.54
CA TRP A 787 -0.62 -22.96 16.54
C TRP A 787 -0.06 -24.38 16.62
N GLU A 788 1.16 -24.55 17.12
CA GLU A 788 1.78 -25.85 17.38
C GLU A 788 0.98 -26.69 18.38
N VAL A 789 0.23 -26.05 19.29
CA VAL A 789 -0.62 -26.72 20.29
C VAL A 789 -1.95 -27.19 19.68
N VAL A 790 -2.41 -26.56 18.59
CA VAL A 790 -3.72 -26.85 17.99
C VAL A 790 -3.81 -28.32 17.58
N ARG A 791 -4.95 -28.94 17.89
CA ARG A 791 -5.18 -30.38 17.69
C ARG A 791 -6.53 -30.65 17.02
N LEU A 792 -6.52 -31.41 15.94
CA LEU A 792 -7.68 -31.92 15.22
C LEU A 792 -7.75 -33.44 15.37
N GLY A 793 -8.68 -33.93 16.20
CA GLY A 793 -8.78 -35.36 16.54
C GLY A 793 -7.46 -35.88 17.10
N ASP A 794 -6.84 -36.83 16.40
CA ASP A 794 -5.55 -37.39 16.80
C ASP A 794 -4.33 -36.61 16.30
N TRP A 795 -4.53 -35.58 15.50
CA TRP A 795 -3.46 -34.83 14.84
C TRP A 795 -3.15 -33.54 15.58
N SER A 796 -1.93 -33.36 16.05
CA SER A 796 -1.47 -32.04 16.48
C SER A 796 -0.53 -31.40 15.47
N PHE A 797 -0.72 -30.11 15.21
CA PHE A 797 0.04 -29.40 14.18
C PHE A 797 1.54 -29.34 14.48
N GLY A 798 1.93 -29.32 15.77
CA GLY A 798 3.34 -29.36 16.16
C GLY A 798 3.97 -30.76 16.15
N GLU A 799 3.18 -31.83 16.27
CA GLU A 799 3.68 -33.22 16.43
C GLU A 799 4.23 -33.79 15.12
N ASP A 800 3.46 -33.73 14.04
CA ASP A 800 3.89 -34.24 12.71
C ASP A 800 4.91 -33.31 12.03
N GLY A 801 5.39 -32.31 12.78
CA GLY A 801 6.63 -31.60 12.50
C GLY A 801 6.63 -30.69 11.28
N ASN A 802 5.49 -30.60 10.63
CA ASN A 802 5.35 -30.06 9.31
C ASN A 802 4.83 -28.63 9.31
N LEU A 803 4.57 -28.05 10.49
CA LEU A 803 4.15 -26.68 10.69
C LEU A 803 5.35 -25.72 10.69
N SER A 804 5.38 -24.85 9.68
CA SER A 804 6.24 -23.67 9.58
C SER A 804 5.42 -22.40 9.43
N ARG A 805 5.96 -21.25 9.83
CA ARG A 805 5.25 -19.96 9.77
C ARG A 805 5.86 -19.00 8.76
N ARG A 806 5.00 -18.28 8.04
CA ARG A 806 5.34 -17.10 7.24
C ARG A 806 4.60 -15.89 7.81
N TYR A 807 5.36 -14.89 8.24
CA TYR A 807 4.79 -13.67 8.81
C TYR A 807 4.29 -12.75 7.70
N SER A 808 3.00 -12.43 7.70
CA SER A 808 2.33 -11.59 6.71
C SER A 808 2.30 -10.14 7.21
N THR A 809 3.32 -9.36 6.88
CA THR A 809 3.35 -7.91 7.15
C THR A 809 4.10 -7.17 6.06
N ASP A 810 3.73 -5.92 5.84
CA ASP A 810 4.47 -5.00 4.98
C ASP A 810 5.83 -4.66 5.63
N ASN A 811 6.85 -4.46 4.80
CA ASN A 811 8.20 -4.01 5.20
C ASN A 811 9.05 -5.01 6.01
N ILE A 812 9.04 -6.30 5.63
CA ILE A 812 10.11 -7.22 6.05
C ILE A 812 11.36 -6.93 5.20
N SER A 813 12.51 -6.76 5.83
CA SER A 813 13.78 -6.53 5.11
C SER A 813 14.23 -7.76 4.32
N VAL A 814 15.00 -7.50 3.26
CA VAL A 814 15.77 -8.53 2.55
C VAL A 814 16.64 -9.30 3.54
N ALA A 815 16.68 -10.61 3.41
CA ALA A 815 17.48 -11.47 4.25
C ALA A 815 18.97 -11.32 3.92
N LYS A 816 19.79 -11.10 4.95
CA LYS A 816 21.19 -10.67 4.83
C LYS A 816 22.21 -11.82 4.93
N TRP A 817 21.78 -13.05 4.72
CA TRP A 817 22.69 -14.20 4.75
C TRP A 817 23.52 -14.30 3.47
N LEU A 818 24.74 -14.82 3.55
CA LEU A 818 25.65 -14.93 2.41
C LEU A 818 25.49 -16.28 1.70
N ARG A 819 25.44 -16.29 0.36
CA ARG A 819 25.32 -17.55 -0.43
C ARG A 819 26.56 -18.41 -0.29
N GLU A 820 27.74 -17.79 -0.31
CA GLU A 820 29.05 -18.43 -0.14
C GLU A 820 29.10 -19.28 1.14
N ARG A 821 28.49 -18.78 2.22
CA ARG A 821 28.38 -19.49 3.49
C ARG A 821 27.63 -20.80 3.38
N ARG A 822 26.56 -20.83 2.57
CA ARG A 822 25.79 -22.06 2.32
C ARG A 822 26.54 -23.08 1.47
N GLN A 823 27.50 -22.65 0.65
CA GLN A 823 28.36 -23.54 -0.15
C GLN A 823 29.55 -24.08 0.65
N ALA A 824 29.92 -23.44 1.75
CA ALA A 824 31.01 -23.92 2.61
C ALA A 824 30.64 -25.24 3.31
N GLU A 825 31.58 -26.18 3.36
CA GLU A 825 31.37 -27.51 3.96
C GLU A 825 31.09 -27.45 5.48
N GLN A 826 31.70 -26.47 6.18
CA GLN A 826 31.63 -26.38 7.64
C GLN A 826 30.49 -25.46 8.09
N LEU A 827 29.64 -25.96 9.01
CA LEU A 827 28.60 -25.20 9.69
C LEU A 827 29.19 -24.44 10.89
N ARG A 828 29.16 -23.11 10.86
CA ARG A 828 29.80 -22.25 11.87
C ARG A 828 28.78 -21.60 12.78
N PHE A 829 28.98 -21.80 14.08
CA PHE A 829 28.11 -21.31 15.14
C PHE A 829 28.72 -20.10 15.84
N LEU A 830 27.88 -19.10 16.08
CA LEU A 830 28.03 -18.13 17.14
C LEU A 830 27.14 -18.55 18.31
N LEU A 831 27.74 -18.95 19.43
CA LEU A 831 27.03 -19.34 20.64
C LEU A 831 27.17 -18.24 21.69
N VAL A 832 26.05 -17.65 22.10
CA VAL A 832 25.97 -16.60 23.10
C VAL A 832 25.23 -17.14 24.31
N VAL A 833 25.89 -17.14 25.48
CA VAL A 833 25.39 -17.83 26.68
C VAL A 833 25.40 -16.92 27.89
N ASP A 834 24.23 -16.80 28.53
CA ASP A 834 23.99 -16.11 29.80
C ASP A 834 24.68 -14.74 29.93
N PRO A 835 24.43 -13.76 29.04
CA PRO A 835 25.12 -12.46 29.08
C PRO A 835 24.93 -11.67 30.38
N THR A 836 23.89 -11.98 31.15
CA THR A 836 23.52 -11.34 32.42
C THR A 836 24.01 -12.06 33.66
N GLU A 837 24.65 -13.22 33.50
CA GLU A 837 25.22 -14.03 34.58
C GLU A 837 24.20 -14.44 35.66
N ASP A 838 22.93 -14.63 35.27
CA ASP A 838 21.85 -14.98 36.20
C ASP A 838 21.02 -16.20 35.77
N LEU A 839 21.48 -16.95 34.75
CA LEU A 839 20.79 -18.08 34.13
C LEU A 839 21.62 -19.37 34.11
N GLU A 840 21.60 -20.12 35.21
CA GLU A 840 22.30 -21.42 35.27
C GLU A 840 21.81 -22.43 34.21
N GLY A 841 20.53 -22.35 33.80
CA GLY A 841 19.97 -23.17 32.72
C GLY A 841 20.62 -22.89 31.37
N ALA A 842 20.82 -21.61 31.04
CA ALA A 842 21.52 -21.20 29.83
C ALA A 842 22.96 -21.71 29.81
N GLU A 843 23.67 -21.69 30.94
CA GLU A 843 25.01 -22.29 31.02
C GLU A 843 25.00 -23.79 30.73
N ARG A 844 24.05 -24.54 31.29
CA ARG A 844 23.93 -25.99 31.05
C ARG A 844 23.63 -26.30 29.60
N GLU A 845 22.72 -25.53 28.99
CA GLU A 845 22.45 -25.58 27.56
C GLU A 845 23.71 -25.31 26.73
N GLY A 846 24.39 -24.20 27.01
CA GLY A 846 25.63 -23.81 26.32
C GLY A 846 26.67 -24.92 26.34
N ARG A 847 26.96 -25.51 27.50
CA ARG A 847 27.93 -26.62 27.62
C ARG A 847 27.53 -27.86 26.83
N ARG A 848 26.23 -28.15 26.72
CA ARG A 848 25.74 -29.27 25.92
C ARG A 848 25.91 -29.01 24.43
N ILE A 849 25.60 -27.80 23.96
CA ILE A 849 25.82 -27.41 22.57
C ILE A 849 27.31 -27.41 22.24
N GLU A 850 28.18 -26.93 23.14
CA GLU A 850 29.64 -27.05 22.98
C GLU A 850 30.05 -28.51 22.83
N GLY A 851 29.54 -29.40 23.70
CA GLY A 851 29.82 -30.83 23.66
C GLY A 851 29.29 -31.51 22.39
N LEU A 852 28.15 -31.06 21.86
CA LEU A 852 27.59 -31.54 20.59
C LEU A 852 28.46 -31.13 19.42
N ILE A 853 28.79 -29.83 19.32
CA ILE A 853 29.62 -29.29 18.24
C ILE A 853 31.01 -29.94 18.24
N ALA A 854 31.60 -30.15 19.42
CA ALA A 854 32.89 -30.82 19.55
C ALA A 854 32.91 -32.27 19.02
N LYS A 855 31.77 -32.96 19.02
CA LYS A 855 31.64 -34.33 18.47
C LYS A 855 31.53 -34.35 16.94
N HIS A 856 31.22 -33.22 16.30
CA HIS A 856 30.98 -33.13 14.87
C HIS A 856 32.07 -32.36 14.14
N LYS A 857 32.88 -33.09 13.34
CA LYS A 857 33.97 -32.50 12.54
C LYS A 857 33.51 -31.44 11.52
N GLY A 858 32.24 -31.47 11.13
CA GLY A 858 31.63 -30.52 10.19
C GLY A 858 31.14 -29.22 10.84
N MET A 859 31.37 -29.01 12.15
CA MET A 859 30.95 -27.81 12.86
C MET A 859 32.14 -27.03 13.41
N SER A 860 32.02 -25.69 13.49
CA SER A 860 32.91 -24.85 14.29
C SER A 860 32.12 -23.94 15.22
N LEU A 861 32.76 -23.49 16.28
CA LEU A 861 32.13 -22.70 17.33
C LEU A 861 32.95 -21.47 17.67
N THR A 862 32.29 -20.31 17.65
CA THR A 862 32.71 -19.09 18.34
C THR A 862 31.80 -18.90 19.54
N ARG A 863 32.40 -18.78 20.73
CA ARG A 863 31.66 -18.69 21.99
C ARG A 863 31.81 -17.31 22.62
N LEU A 864 30.71 -16.77 23.13
CA LEU A 864 30.67 -15.57 23.94
C LEU A 864 29.90 -15.89 25.22
N TRP A 865 30.63 -16.02 26.33
CA TRP A 865 30.04 -16.38 27.61
C TRP A 865 29.93 -15.15 28.50
N LYS A 866 28.78 -14.99 29.18
CA LYS A 866 28.66 -14.06 30.29
C LYS A 866 29.05 -12.63 29.89
N SER A 867 29.89 -11.99 30.68
CA SER A 867 30.42 -10.64 30.43
C SER A 867 31.18 -10.47 29.09
N GLU A 868 31.57 -11.55 28.39
CA GLU A 868 32.15 -11.44 27.03
C GLU A 868 31.11 -11.08 25.96
N ALA A 869 29.84 -11.39 26.23
CA ALA A 869 28.72 -11.20 25.31
C ALA A 869 28.22 -9.73 25.30
N THR A 870 29.14 -8.78 25.07
CA THR A 870 28.77 -7.35 24.95
C THR A 870 28.07 -7.08 23.62
N ARG A 871 27.26 -6.01 23.59
CA ARG A 871 26.56 -5.58 22.37
C ARG A 871 27.52 -5.35 21.21
N GLU A 872 28.65 -4.71 21.48
CA GLU A 872 29.69 -4.40 20.50
C GLU A 872 30.32 -5.69 19.98
N ARG A 873 30.62 -6.67 20.85
CA ARG A 873 31.23 -7.93 20.44
C ARG A 873 30.27 -8.78 19.61
N ILE A 874 29.03 -8.92 20.05
CA ILE A 874 28.01 -9.68 19.30
C ILE A 874 27.78 -9.03 17.94
N SER A 875 27.68 -7.69 17.88
CA SER A 875 27.50 -6.96 16.60
C SER A 875 28.67 -7.21 15.65
N ALA A 876 29.91 -7.13 16.14
CA ALA A 876 31.11 -7.39 15.34
C ALA A 876 31.17 -8.84 14.82
N GLU A 877 30.77 -9.83 15.63
CA GLU A 877 30.70 -11.22 15.18
C GLU A 877 29.64 -11.40 14.08
N LEU A 878 28.45 -10.80 14.23
CA LEU A 878 27.40 -10.87 13.21
C LEU A 878 27.84 -10.19 11.90
N GLU A 879 28.44 -9.00 12.00
CA GLU A 879 28.91 -8.21 10.87
C GLU A 879 30.08 -8.86 10.12
N SER A 880 30.85 -9.75 10.79
CA SER A 880 31.94 -10.49 10.15
C SER A 880 31.49 -11.35 8.96
N GLY A 881 30.22 -11.77 8.95
CA GLY A 881 29.68 -12.69 7.93
C GLY A 881 30.20 -14.13 8.02
N GLU A 882 30.95 -14.48 9.07
CA GLU A 882 31.57 -15.80 9.21
C GLU A 882 30.64 -16.90 9.76
N HIS A 883 29.50 -16.52 10.35
CA HIS A 883 28.62 -17.43 11.09
C HIS A 883 27.37 -17.81 10.27
N ASP A 884 27.06 -19.11 10.26
CA ASP A 884 25.85 -19.65 9.62
C ASP A 884 24.65 -19.65 10.58
N VAL A 885 24.92 -19.88 11.88
CA VAL A 885 23.94 -20.01 12.94
C VAL A 885 24.33 -19.13 14.13
N LEU A 886 23.38 -18.34 14.64
CA LEU A 886 23.44 -17.79 15.99
C LEU A 886 22.57 -18.66 16.90
N HIS A 887 23.13 -19.19 17.97
CA HIS A 887 22.37 -19.75 19.07
C HIS A 887 22.51 -18.83 20.29
N TYR A 888 21.39 -18.31 20.79
CA TYR A 888 21.33 -17.40 21.92
C TYR A 888 20.52 -18.02 23.06
N ALA A 889 21.17 -18.21 24.21
CA ALA A 889 20.56 -18.63 25.46
C ALA A 889 20.72 -17.49 26.50
N GLY A 890 19.64 -16.76 26.78
CA GLY A 890 19.71 -15.54 27.60
C GLY A 890 18.37 -14.82 27.74
N HIS A 891 18.38 -13.56 28.20
CA HIS A 891 17.16 -12.74 28.24
C HIS A 891 16.88 -12.03 26.93
N ALA A 892 15.60 -11.87 26.57
CA ALA A 892 15.16 -10.91 25.57
C ALA A 892 14.63 -9.62 26.21
N PHE A 893 14.78 -8.50 25.52
CA PHE A 893 14.12 -7.24 25.82
C PHE A 893 12.99 -7.00 24.82
N PHE A 894 11.88 -6.49 25.33
CA PHE A 894 10.67 -6.26 24.54
C PHE A 894 10.11 -4.88 24.80
N ASP A 895 9.75 -4.20 23.71
CA ASP A 895 9.07 -2.92 23.72
C ASP A 895 7.74 -3.07 22.95
N PRO A 896 6.58 -3.06 23.65
CA PRO A 896 5.28 -3.20 23.00
C PRO A 896 4.89 -1.98 22.16
N ASP A 897 5.39 -0.80 22.55
CA ASP A 897 5.07 0.48 21.93
C ASP A 897 5.98 0.76 20.73
N ASN A 898 7.22 0.24 20.78
CA ASN A 898 8.19 0.29 19.69
C ASN A 898 8.80 -1.09 19.41
N ARG A 899 8.07 -1.93 18.66
CA ARG A 899 8.47 -3.31 18.36
C ARG A 899 9.90 -3.43 17.82
N SER A 900 10.34 -2.50 16.97
CA SER A 900 11.69 -2.51 16.37
C SER A 900 12.84 -2.37 17.38
N ALA A 901 12.55 -1.89 18.60
CA ALA A 901 13.50 -1.81 19.70
C ALA A 901 13.62 -3.12 20.50
N SER A 902 12.78 -4.12 20.23
CA SER A 902 12.88 -5.45 20.83
C SER A 902 14.15 -6.17 20.36
N GLY A 903 14.79 -6.93 21.25
CA GLY A 903 16.16 -7.39 21.05
C GLY A 903 16.64 -8.39 22.08
N ILE A 904 17.88 -8.85 21.96
CA ILE A 904 18.53 -9.67 22.99
C ILE A 904 19.24 -8.78 24.02
N VAL A 905 19.25 -9.21 25.27
CA VAL A 905 19.96 -8.52 26.35
C VAL A 905 21.41 -8.97 26.37
N CYS A 906 22.32 -8.04 26.12
CA CYS A 906 23.76 -8.27 26.12
C CYS A 906 24.35 -7.99 27.52
N ALA A 907 25.63 -8.30 27.70
CA ALA A 907 26.38 -7.95 28.89
C ALA A 907 26.26 -6.44 29.20
N GLY A 908 26.18 -6.11 30.50
CA GLY A 908 25.94 -4.74 30.96
C GLY A 908 24.49 -4.25 30.76
N HIS A 909 23.54 -5.15 30.52
CA HIS A 909 22.12 -4.85 30.29
C HIS A 909 21.84 -3.92 29.09
N SER A 910 22.77 -3.89 28.13
CA SER A 910 22.54 -3.26 26.83
C SER A 910 21.66 -4.16 25.96
N VAL A 911 20.97 -3.58 24.97
CA VAL A 911 20.07 -4.33 24.07
C VAL A 911 20.62 -4.28 22.65
N LEU A 912 20.73 -5.45 22.01
CA LEU A 912 20.92 -5.55 20.57
C LEU A 912 19.55 -5.79 19.92
N SER A 913 19.02 -4.74 19.30
CA SER A 913 17.65 -4.68 18.80
C SER A 913 17.54 -5.03 17.31
N GLY A 914 16.32 -5.34 16.85
CA GLY A 914 16.05 -5.50 15.41
C GLY A 914 16.47 -4.28 14.57
N ARG A 915 16.35 -3.07 15.11
CA ARG A 915 16.82 -1.83 14.48
C ARG A 915 18.35 -1.80 14.30
N ASP A 916 19.10 -2.37 15.23
CA ASP A 916 20.55 -2.45 15.13
C ASP A 916 20.96 -3.43 14.01
N LEU A 917 20.29 -4.57 13.93
CA LEU A 917 20.50 -5.57 12.87
C LEU A 917 20.17 -5.02 11.48
N ALA A 918 19.16 -4.14 11.38
CA ALA A 918 18.82 -3.48 10.13
C ALA A 918 20.00 -2.67 9.54
N ARG A 919 21.00 -2.29 10.35
CA ARG A 919 22.20 -1.56 9.92
C ARG A 919 23.38 -2.45 9.54
N LEU A 920 23.35 -3.73 9.89
CA LEU A 920 24.43 -4.67 9.57
C LEU A 920 24.28 -5.16 8.13
N ASP A 921 25.38 -5.42 7.43
CA ASP A 921 25.36 -5.86 6.02
C ASP A 921 25.19 -7.39 5.90
N SER A 922 25.63 -8.15 6.89
CA SER A 922 25.56 -9.60 6.92
C SER A 922 24.94 -10.10 8.22
N LEU A 923 24.13 -11.17 8.12
CA LEU A 923 23.53 -11.86 9.26
C LEU A 923 23.56 -13.39 9.04
N PRO A 924 23.59 -14.20 10.11
CA PRO A 924 23.43 -15.65 10.01
C PRO A 924 22.13 -16.04 9.28
N ALA A 925 22.16 -17.17 8.56
CA ALA A 925 20.99 -17.68 7.86
C ALA A 925 19.90 -18.19 8.81
N LEU A 926 20.30 -18.60 10.01
CA LEU A 926 19.43 -19.08 11.09
C LEU A 926 19.84 -18.47 12.44
N CYS A 927 18.86 -17.96 13.16
CA CYS A 927 19.01 -17.61 14.57
C CYS A 927 18.05 -18.40 15.44
N VAL A 928 18.58 -19.05 16.47
CA VAL A 928 17.86 -19.85 17.45
C VAL A 928 17.91 -19.13 18.80
N PHE A 929 16.74 -18.86 19.38
CA PHE A 929 16.58 -18.10 20.60
C PHE A 929 15.85 -18.90 21.66
N ASN A 930 16.60 -19.39 22.64
CA ASN A 930 16.04 -19.87 23.91
C ASN A 930 16.03 -18.69 24.89
N ALA A 931 15.19 -17.69 24.60
CA ALA A 931 15.36 -16.33 25.12
C ALA A 931 14.21 -15.75 26.00
N CYS A 932 13.37 -16.60 26.60
CA CYS A 932 12.10 -16.17 27.22
C CYS A 932 12.12 -15.83 28.73
N GLU A 933 13.27 -15.51 29.32
CA GLU A 933 13.38 -15.21 30.76
C GLU A 933 13.19 -13.72 31.18
N SER A 934 12.57 -12.88 30.33
CA SER A 934 12.49 -11.41 30.49
C SER A 934 11.75 -10.84 31.72
N GLY A 935 11.39 -11.65 32.72
CA GLY A 935 10.67 -11.22 33.93
C GLY A 935 11.41 -10.24 34.84
N ARG A 936 12.72 -9.98 34.65
CA ARG A 936 13.55 -9.24 35.61
C ARG A 936 13.97 -7.82 35.21
N VAL A 937 13.92 -7.44 33.94
CA VAL A 937 14.62 -6.23 33.45
C VAL A 937 13.86 -4.90 33.74
N ARG A 938 12.73 -4.93 34.45
CA ARG A 938 11.98 -3.69 34.82
C ARG A 938 12.40 -3.05 36.16
N SER A 939 13.52 -3.46 36.77
CA SER A 939 13.83 -3.13 38.18
C SER A 939 15.03 -2.21 38.42
N GLN A 940 15.67 -1.62 37.40
CA GLN A 940 16.79 -0.69 37.61
C GLN A 940 16.53 0.68 37.00
N ARG A 941 15.55 1.41 37.56
CA ARG A 941 15.63 2.89 37.63
C ARG A 941 14.73 3.60 38.65
N LEU A 942 13.96 2.89 39.47
CA LEU A 942 13.25 3.48 40.61
C LEU A 942 13.27 2.49 41.80
N PRO A 943 13.69 2.90 43.02
CA PRO A 943 13.62 2.04 44.20
C PRO A 943 12.17 1.95 44.67
N LEU A 944 11.42 0.97 44.16
CA LEU A 944 10.14 0.59 44.72
C LEU A 944 10.36 -0.40 45.87
N LYS A 945 9.98 0.00 47.08
CA LYS A 945 9.84 -0.89 48.24
C LYS A 945 8.80 -1.97 47.91
N ASN A 946 9.18 -3.23 48.06
CA ASN A 946 8.42 -4.48 47.87
C ASN A 946 8.25 -4.99 46.42
N PRO A 947 9.09 -5.93 45.95
CA PRO A 947 8.76 -6.74 44.78
C PRO A 947 7.80 -7.86 45.21
N SER A 948 6.50 -7.66 45.06
CA SER A 948 5.58 -8.80 45.05
C SER A 948 5.78 -9.57 43.74
N ARG A 949 5.87 -10.90 43.83
CA ARG A 949 5.83 -11.86 42.70
C ARG A 949 4.49 -11.71 41.96
N ALA A 950 4.33 -10.70 41.12
CA ALA A 950 3.19 -10.64 40.21
C ALA A 950 3.40 -11.72 39.13
N GLU A 951 2.46 -12.68 39.04
CA GLU A 951 2.47 -13.72 38.01
C GLU A 951 2.49 -13.09 36.61
N VAL A 952 3.45 -13.47 35.78
CA VAL A 952 3.49 -13.08 34.36
C VAL A 952 2.32 -13.75 33.63
N LYS A 953 1.52 -12.99 32.86
CA LYS A 953 0.43 -13.57 32.06
C LYS A 953 0.99 -14.22 30.80
N MET A 954 0.35 -15.28 30.32
CA MET A 954 0.76 -15.97 29.08
C MET A 954 0.64 -15.06 27.86
N GLN A 955 -0.37 -14.19 27.87
CA GLN A 955 -0.53 -13.13 26.88
C GLN A 955 0.74 -12.28 26.77
N ASP A 956 1.34 -11.91 27.91
CA ASP A 956 2.56 -11.09 27.93
C ASP A 956 3.74 -11.86 27.34
N LEU A 957 3.88 -13.17 27.59
CA LEU A 957 4.95 -14.01 27.03
C LEU A 957 4.82 -14.17 25.51
N ILE A 958 3.59 -14.39 25.05
CA ILE A 958 3.25 -14.53 23.64
C ILE A 958 3.49 -13.21 22.90
N ASP A 959 2.95 -12.09 23.40
CA ASP A 959 3.12 -10.79 22.76
C ASP A 959 4.61 -10.42 22.68
N ARG A 960 5.39 -10.78 23.72
CA ARG A 960 6.85 -10.64 23.73
C ARG A 960 7.53 -11.39 22.60
N ASN A 961 7.21 -12.67 22.43
CA ASN A 961 7.78 -13.47 21.35
C ASN A 961 7.39 -12.92 19.98
N VAL A 962 6.12 -12.53 19.77
CA VAL A 962 5.64 -12.00 18.49
C VAL A 962 6.39 -10.74 18.08
N SER A 963 6.50 -9.72 18.95
CA SER A 963 7.25 -8.51 18.55
C SER A 963 8.76 -8.76 18.48
N PHE A 964 9.31 -9.72 19.24
CA PHE A 964 10.72 -10.08 19.15
C PHE A 964 11.04 -10.75 17.80
N ALA A 965 10.26 -11.75 17.40
CA ALA A 965 10.37 -12.39 16.09
C ALA A 965 10.17 -11.37 14.96
N GLU A 966 9.15 -10.51 15.06
CA GLU A 966 8.92 -9.44 14.09
C GLU A 966 10.12 -8.48 13.99
N ALA A 967 10.69 -8.03 15.10
CA ALA A 967 11.83 -7.11 15.10
C ALA A 967 13.05 -7.70 14.39
N TRP A 968 13.35 -8.98 14.63
CA TRP A 968 14.49 -9.67 14.03
C TRP A 968 14.26 -10.02 12.56
N LEU A 969 13.05 -10.42 12.17
CA LEU A 969 12.67 -10.60 10.76
C LEU A 969 12.79 -9.28 9.99
N ARG A 970 12.30 -8.16 10.56
CA ARG A 970 12.49 -6.81 10.02
C ARG A 970 13.96 -6.37 10.00
N GLY A 971 14.77 -6.89 10.91
CA GLY A 971 16.22 -6.68 10.94
C GLY A 971 16.98 -7.33 9.76
N GLY A 972 16.34 -8.26 9.04
CA GLY A 972 16.92 -8.95 7.88
C GLY A 972 17.34 -10.40 8.14
N ILE A 973 16.80 -11.04 9.18
CA ILE A 973 16.99 -12.48 9.39
C ILE A 973 16.14 -13.31 8.43
N GLY A 974 16.77 -14.31 7.82
CA GLY A 974 16.11 -15.29 6.95
C GLY A 974 15.25 -16.30 7.73
N ASN A 975 15.83 -16.95 8.73
CA ASN A 975 15.15 -17.95 9.55
C ASN A 975 15.29 -17.67 11.04
N PHE A 976 14.15 -17.59 11.72
CA PHE A 976 14.07 -17.37 13.17
C PHE A 976 13.47 -18.62 13.81
N VAL A 977 14.14 -19.15 14.84
CA VAL A 977 13.57 -20.14 15.75
C VAL A 977 13.53 -19.54 17.16
N GLY A 978 12.37 -19.56 17.80
CA GLY A 978 12.21 -19.06 19.17
C GLY A 978 11.19 -19.86 19.95
N THR A 979 10.95 -19.48 21.20
CA THR A 979 10.06 -20.21 22.13
C THR A 979 8.97 -19.32 22.72
N TYR A 980 7.79 -19.87 23.00
CA TYR A 980 6.69 -19.17 23.68
C TYR A 980 6.90 -19.04 25.20
N TRP A 981 7.42 -20.08 25.84
CA TRP A 981 7.66 -20.15 27.27
C TRP A 981 9.08 -20.64 27.57
N PRO A 982 9.56 -20.53 28.83
CA PRO A 982 10.87 -21.06 29.21
C PRO A 982 10.98 -22.56 28.93
N VAL A 983 12.08 -22.96 28.27
CA VAL A 983 12.33 -24.35 27.89
C VAL A 983 12.91 -25.12 29.07
N GLY A 984 12.47 -26.36 29.29
CA GLY A 984 13.11 -27.25 30.24
C GLY A 984 14.51 -27.70 29.79
N ASP A 985 15.44 -27.85 30.75
CA ASP A 985 16.81 -28.26 30.45
C ASP A 985 16.89 -29.53 29.58
N HIS A 986 16.09 -30.55 29.89
CA HIS A 986 16.09 -31.82 29.13
C HIS A 986 15.60 -31.59 27.70
N ALA A 987 14.48 -30.88 27.55
CA ALA A 987 13.92 -30.58 26.24
C ALA A 987 14.87 -29.74 25.36
N ALA A 988 15.55 -28.74 25.93
CA ALA A 988 16.55 -27.94 25.21
C ALA A 988 17.70 -28.82 24.67
N ALA A 989 18.13 -29.81 25.45
CA ALA A 989 19.17 -30.75 25.04
C ALA A 989 18.71 -31.65 23.89
N VAL A 990 17.55 -32.31 24.05
CA VAL A 990 16.96 -33.18 23.03
C VAL A 990 16.69 -32.41 21.74
N PHE A 991 16.17 -31.18 21.85
CA PHE A 991 15.95 -30.30 20.73
C PHE A 991 17.25 -30.00 20.00
N ALA A 992 18.27 -29.47 20.68
CA ALA A 992 19.53 -29.09 20.05
C ALA A 992 20.23 -30.28 19.38
N GLU A 993 20.24 -31.45 20.03
CA GLU A 993 20.84 -32.67 19.49
C GLU A 993 20.14 -33.15 18.22
N THR A 994 18.82 -33.23 18.26
CA THR A 994 18.03 -33.69 17.11
C THR A 994 18.06 -32.68 15.98
N PHE A 995 17.81 -31.41 16.28
CA PHE A 995 17.68 -30.33 15.30
C PHE A 995 18.99 -30.10 14.54
N TYR A 996 20.11 -29.94 15.24
CA TYR A 996 21.40 -29.73 14.59
C TYR A 996 21.96 -31.01 13.94
N GLY A 997 21.62 -32.19 14.46
CA GLY A 997 21.96 -33.47 13.83
C GLY A 997 21.31 -33.64 12.46
N VAL A 998 20.02 -33.33 12.31
CA VAL A 998 19.30 -33.40 11.03
C VAL A 998 19.84 -32.40 10.01
N LEU A 999 20.15 -31.16 10.43
CA LEU A 999 20.70 -30.14 9.53
C LEU A 999 22.08 -30.51 8.93
N LEU A 1000 22.80 -31.42 9.56
CA LEU A 1000 24.05 -31.99 9.05
C LEU A 1000 23.86 -33.25 8.17
N ALA A 1001 22.62 -33.62 7.85
CA ALA A 1001 22.29 -34.83 7.08
C ALA A 1001 22.84 -36.13 7.69
N GLN A 1002 22.87 -36.24 9.03
CA GLN A 1002 23.31 -37.46 9.71
C GLN A 1002 22.35 -38.63 9.50
N ASP A 1003 21.07 -38.32 9.26
CA ASP A 1003 20.07 -39.28 8.83
C ASP A 1003 19.85 -39.17 7.31
N PRO A 1004 20.25 -40.17 6.51
CA PRO A 1004 20.08 -40.13 5.06
C PRO A 1004 18.61 -40.25 4.62
N GLN A 1005 17.69 -40.64 5.51
CA GLN A 1005 16.25 -40.75 5.21
C GLN A 1005 15.51 -39.42 5.41
N VAL A 1006 16.10 -38.46 6.11
CA VAL A 1006 15.49 -37.17 6.43
C VAL A 1006 16.22 -36.05 5.67
N PRO A 1007 15.51 -35.21 4.89
CA PRO A 1007 16.18 -34.14 4.17
C PRO A 1007 16.73 -33.08 5.16
N PRO A 1008 17.97 -32.58 4.98
CA PRO A 1008 18.62 -31.64 5.90
C PRO A 1008 18.08 -30.20 5.73
N THR A 1009 16.80 -30.01 6.00
CA THR A 1009 16.10 -28.73 5.95
C THR A 1009 15.72 -28.27 7.35
N ILE A 1010 15.50 -26.96 7.54
CA ILE A 1010 15.05 -26.42 8.83
C ILE A 1010 13.71 -27.03 9.23
N GLY A 1011 12.78 -27.19 8.29
CA GLY A 1011 11.48 -27.79 8.53
C GLY A 1011 11.60 -29.24 9.02
N SER A 1012 12.38 -30.07 8.34
CA SER A 1012 12.58 -31.47 8.76
C SER A 1012 13.34 -31.61 10.08
N ALA A 1013 14.28 -30.71 10.36
CA ALA A 1013 14.99 -30.67 11.63
C ALA A 1013 14.05 -30.30 12.78
N LEU A 1014 13.21 -29.27 12.58
CA LEU A 1014 12.19 -28.87 13.52
C LEU A 1014 11.18 -30.00 13.73
N ALA A 1015 10.79 -30.67 12.64
CA ALA A 1015 9.86 -31.78 12.66
C ALA A 1015 10.32 -32.89 13.58
N LYS A 1016 11.54 -33.37 13.32
CA LYS A 1016 12.13 -34.48 14.06
C LYS A 1016 12.34 -34.13 15.54
N ALA A 1017 12.75 -32.90 15.83
CA ALA A 1017 12.93 -32.44 17.20
C ALA A 1017 11.60 -32.40 17.97
N ARG A 1018 10.53 -31.89 17.36
CA ARG A 1018 9.19 -31.88 17.99
C ARG A 1018 8.62 -33.29 18.16
N GLU A 1019 8.77 -34.16 17.16
CA GLU A 1019 8.37 -35.58 17.22
C GLU A 1019 9.08 -36.30 18.38
N GLN A 1020 10.39 -36.11 18.52
CA GLN A 1020 11.17 -36.70 19.60
C GLN A 1020 10.68 -36.21 20.97
N LEU A 1021 10.52 -34.90 21.15
CA LEU A 1021 9.99 -34.31 22.39
C LEU A 1021 8.58 -34.82 22.71
N TYR A 1022 7.72 -34.92 21.70
CA TYR A 1022 6.36 -35.43 21.87
C TYR A 1022 6.36 -36.89 22.33
N SER A 1023 7.20 -37.74 21.73
CA SER A 1023 7.34 -39.15 22.08
C SER A 1023 7.84 -39.35 23.52
N GLU A 1024 8.70 -38.45 24.00
CA GLU A 1024 9.20 -38.41 25.38
C GLU A 1024 8.20 -37.77 26.35
N SER A 1025 7.05 -37.30 25.85
CA SER A 1025 6.03 -36.61 26.64
C SER A 1025 6.51 -35.29 27.26
N GLU A 1026 7.51 -34.65 26.63
CA GLU A 1026 8.08 -33.37 27.05
C GLU A 1026 7.20 -32.22 26.62
N LEU A 1027 6.83 -31.33 27.54
CA LEU A 1027 5.92 -30.20 27.31
C LEU A 1027 6.36 -29.27 26.16
N ASP A 1028 7.66 -29.18 25.91
CA ASP A 1028 8.26 -28.23 24.98
C ASP A 1028 8.15 -28.62 23.49
N TRP A 1029 7.54 -29.78 23.17
CA TRP A 1029 7.28 -30.18 21.78
C TRP A 1029 6.52 -29.10 20.97
N ALA A 1030 5.63 -28.35 21.63
CA ALA A 1030 4.85 -27.27 21.02
C ALA A 1030 5.44 -25.86 21.29
N ASN A 1031 6.60 -25.77 21.94
CA ASN A 1031 7.17 -24.49 22.37
C ASN A 1031 8.00 -23.82 21.28
N TYR A 1032 8.74 -24.61 20.50
CA TYR A 1032 9.60 -24.11 19.43
C TYR A 1032 8.80 -23.65 18.23
N ILE A 1033 9.05 -22.44 17.75
CA ILE A 1033 8.37 -21.77 16.64
C ILE A 1033 9.40 -21.43 15.57
N HIS A 1034 9.10 -21.69 14.30
CA HIS A 1034 9.93 -21.27 13.18
C HIS A 1034 9.20 -20.28 12.28
N TYR A 1035 9.81 -19.10 12.08
CA TYR A 1035 9.46 -18.15 11.03
C TYR A 1035 10.55 -18.17 9.94
N GLY A 1036 10.19 -18.55 8.72
CA GLY A 1036 11.14 -18.66 7.62
C GLY A 1036 10.70 -19.68 6.56
N GLU A 1037 11.65 -20.11 5.74
CA GLU A 1037 11.40 -21.10 4.70
C GLU A 1037 11.67 -22.52 5.24
N PRO A 1038 10.67 -23.39 5.39
CA PRO A 1038 10.87 -24.75 5.92
C PRO A 1038 11.81 -25.60 5.06
N ALA A 1039 11.79 -25.44 3.73
CA ALA A 1039 12.67 -26.18 2.84
C ALA A 1039 14.12 -25.65 2.84
N PHE A 1040 14.41 -24.60 3.62
CA PHE A 1040 15.70 -23.95 3.62
C PHE A 1040 16.78 -24.91 4.14
N ARG A 1041 17.83 -25.06 3.33
CA ARG A 1041 19.05 -25.81 3.67
C ARG A 1041 20.15 -24.84 4.08
N LEU A 1042 20.69 -25.03 5.28
CA LEU A 1042 21.83 -24.24 5.75
C LEU A 1042 23.06 -24.49 4.88
N LYS A 1043 23.31 -25.74 4.49
CA LYS A 1043 24.40 -26.14 3.60
C LYS A 1043 23.85 -26.77 2.32
N LEU A 1044 24.36 -26.30 1.19
CA LEU A 1044 24.10 -26.88 -0.13
C LEU A 1044 25.19 -27.93 -0.37
N SER A 1045 24.84 -29.21 -0.37
CA SER A 1045 25.78 -30.24 -0.77
C SER A 1045 25.84 -30.31 -2.30
N ASP A 1046 27.05 -30.24 -2.85
CA ASP A 1046 27.31 -30.65 -4.23
C ASP A 1046 27.17 -32.17 -4.27
N ARG A 1047 25.96 -32.67 -4.53
CA ARG A 1047 25.81 -34.05 -4.99
C ARG A 1047 26.37 -34.10 -6.41
N THR A 1048 27.65 -34.44 -6.52
CA THR A 1048 28.32 -34.89 -7.75
C THR A 1048 27.53 -35.97 -8.47
#